data_AF-A0A1G7S1B8-F1
#
_entry.id   AF-A0A1G7S1B8-F1
#
_cell.length_a   1.000
_cell.length_b   1.000
_cell.length_c   1.000
_cell.angle_alpha   90.00
_cell.angle_beta   90.00
_cell.angle_gamma   90.00
#
_symmetry.space_group_name_H-M   'P 1'
#
loop_
_entity.id
_entity.type
_entity.pdbx_description
1 polymer ?
#
loop_
_entity_poly.entity_id
_entity_poly.type
_entity_poly.pdbx_seq_one_letter_code
_entity_poly.pdbx_strand_id
1 'polypeptide(L)'
;MKRFAKTLLLSGFSCLLYADSHSQSSWKMQPIAIQTRWAKQVNPARVLPEYPRPQMVREQWVNLNGLWQYAITDKDAKQPSSFDGEILVPFPVESTLSGVKKPVLPTQQLWYKRSFDRPATKEGERILLHFGAVDWQTKVYVNGKEAGQHAGGYQNFSFDITSLLVNGRNELVVDVYDPTDQGPNPHGKQVLAPKGIRYTATTGIWQTVWLETVPAIAITDLMITPEVDEDHLSLTVHTSGETDYTIEAIASTNGKMAGSVKGPANQPLKLPLRNAHLWSPEDPFLYDLSVRLVKNGAVKDKVKSYFGMRKIEVKKDDQGQERIFLNNKYTYNLGVLDQGFWPDGIYTAPTDEALRFDIAAIKGMGFNTIRKHIKIEPARWYYHADKLGMLVWQDMVTCASLEPDAKAAFEVENEANVNQLYNHPSIICWVLFNEGWYTYDQPRLTQWLQQRDHTRLINGHTGENYGKDGPQDLAGKWANSDLADIHDYPGPGIAPALPGKARVLGEWGGVGVPVKGHQWNAAAGWGYVKITPSEMIDKYASMVKRLKTYETAGQSGSIYTEPFDVEIEENGLITYDREVVKVPLETLRRLHAPFTAQERSKMLLPTLALKNADTTSIPDPHRRQFLALLEMDADVKKTGNYKILTDTLTDYLRNGGTSFSPAKISSISKKVFEGTNDTTLLHQALKWMEKAVDMERNSFTMSTYANLLYKLGNKEEALKWMDKAVVLAPESEQPDYQVVMDKMQKGENTWP
;
A
#
# COMPACT_ATOMS: atom_id res chain seq x y z
N MET A 1 -38.34 -22.30 70.58
CA MET A 1 -39.09 -23.01 69.52
C MET A 1 -40.17 -22.09 68.95
N LYS A 2 -40.10 -21.81 67.64
CA LYS A 2 -41.09 -21.14 66.73
C LYS A 2 -41.75 -19.81 67.18
N ARG A 3 -41.55 -18.74 66.38
CA ARG A 3 -42.55 -18.04 65.52
C ARG A 3 -42.11 -16.60 65.13
N PHE A 4 -42.28 -16.27 63.82
CA PHE A 4 -42.72 -15.01 63.15
C PHE A 4 -42.18 -13.64 63.63
N ALA A 5 -41.91 -12.60 62.82
CA ALA A 5 -42.08 -12.25 61.40
C ALA A 5 -41.17 -11.03 61.11
N LYS A 6 -40.73 -10.80 59.87
CA LYS A 6 -40.30 -9.47 59.40
C LYS A 6 -40.40 -9.33 57.87
N THR A 7 -41.40 -8.53 57.49
CA THR A 7 -41.49 -7.53 56.40
C THR A 7 -40.51 -7.62 55.22
N LEU A 8 -41.04 -7.88 54.02
CA LEU A 8 -40.38 -7.62 52.73
C LEU A 8 -41.02 -6.38 52.08
N LEU A 9 -40.20 -5.39 51.72
CA LEU A 9 -40.56 -4.24 50.90
C LEU A 9 -40.21 -4.56 49.44
N LEU A 10 -41.21 -4.50 48.56
CA LEU A 10 -41.03 -4.49 47.10
C LEU A 10 -40.56 -3.10 46.66
N SER A 11 -39.47 -3.04 45.89
CA SER A 11 -39.19 -1.95 44.95
C SER A 11 -38.94 -2.56 43.57
N GLY A 12 -39.81 -2.21 42.62
CA GLY A 12 -39.79 -2.70 41.25
C GLY A 12 -38.62 -2.13 40.46
N PHE A 13 -37.87 -3.02 39.80
CA PHE A 13 -36.92 -2.66 38.75
C PHE A 13 -37.67 -2.65 37.41
N SER A 14 -37.85 -1.45 36.85
CA SER A 14 -38.30 -1.28 35.47
C SER A 14 -37.11 -1.49 34.53
N CYS A 15 -36.99 -2.70 33.96
CA CYS A 15 -36.11 -2.93 32.83
C CYS A 15 -36.72 -2.28 31.59
N LEU A 16 -36.20 -1.11 31.19
CA LEU A 16 -36.40 -0.55 29.86
C LEU A 16 -35.58 -1.40 28.87
N LEU A 17 -36.28 -2.27 28.14
CA LEU A 17 -35.77 -2.90 26.94
C LEU A 17 -35.69 -1.83 25.85
N TYR A 18 -34.49 -1.38 25.52
CA TYR A 18 -34.25 -0.71 24.24
C TYR A 18 -34.40 -1.76 23.14
N ALA A 19 -35.52 -1.72 22.44
CA ALA A 19 -35.69 -2.43 21.19
C ALA A 19 -34.89 -1.68 20.11
N ASP A 20 -33.66 -2.13 19.85
CA ASP A 20 -32.94 -1.75 18.64
C ASP A 20 -33.74 -2.26 17.45
N SER A 21 -34.37 -1.35 16.71
CA SER A 21 -34.87 -1.62 15.36
C SER A 21 -33.66 -1.91 14.46
N HIS A 22 -33.18 -3.15 14.48
CA HIS A 22 -32.25 -3.66 13.48
C HIS A 22 -33.01 -3.73 12.15
N SER A 23 -32.98 -2.63 11.39
CA SER A 23 -33.05 -2.75 9.94
C SER A 23 -31.96 -3.76 9.55
N GLN A 24 -32.34 -4.86 8.89
CA GLN A 24 -31.35 -5.78 8.32
C GLN A 24 -30.43 -4.93 7.43
N SER A 25 -29.14 -4.88 7.77
CA SER A 25 -28.16 -4.19 6.95
C SER A 25 -28.18 -4.78 5.54
N SER A 26 -28.13 -3.90 4.55
CA SER A 26 -28.03 -4.24 3.14
C SER A 26 -26.58 -4.56 2.72
N TRP A 27 -25.61 -4.19 3.54
CA TRP A 27 -24.20 -4.39 3.24
C TRP A 27 -23.84 -5.87 3.16
N LYS A 28 -23.13 -6.21 2.08
CA LYS A 28 -22.38 -7.46 1.92
C LYS A 28 -21.11 -7.13 1.14
N MET A 29 -20.00 -7.74 1.54
CA MET A 29 -18.76 -7.70 0.75
C MET A 29 -19.05 -8.18 -0.67
N GLN A 30 -18.57 -7.42 -1.67
CA GLN A 30 -18.76 -7.76 -3.07
C GLN A 30 -17.86 -8.95 -3.49
N PRO A 31 -18.25 -9.74 -4.51
CA PRO A 31 -17.43 -10.86 -4.97
C PRO A 31 -16.05 -10.44 -5.49
N ILE A 32 -15.04 -11.26 -5.21
CA ILE A 32 -13.67 -11.12 -5.71
C ILE A 32 -13.04 -12.49 -5.97
N ALA A 33 -12.09 -12.55 -6.91
CA ALA A 33 -11.39 -13.77 -7.28
C ALA A 33 -10.57 -14.37 -6.13
N ILE A 34 -9.85 -13.52 -5.39
CA ILE A 34 -9.05 -13.90 -4.22
C ILE A 34 -9.29 -12.91 -3.08
N GLN A 35 -9.23 -13.38 -1.84
CA GLN A 35 -9.41 -12.57 -0.64
C GLN A 35 -8.46 -13.05 0.45
N THR A 36 -8.05 -12.13 1.32
CA THR A 36 -7.25 -12.48 2.48
C THR A 36 -8.09 -13.19 3.54
N ARG A 37 -7.43 -13.94 4.44
CA ARG A 37 -8.10 -14.56 5.59
C ARG A 37 -8.72 -13.56 6.58
N TRP A 38 -8.26 -12.31 6.60
CA TRP A 38 -8.78 -11.28 7.51
C TRP A 38 -10.05 -10.62 7.00
N ALA A 39 -10.34 -10.64 5.69
CA ALA A 39 -11.61 -10.17 5.14
C ALA A 39 -12.82 -10.83 5.86
N LYS A 40 -12.70 -12.12 6.20
CA LYS A 40 -13.71 -12.89 6.94
C LYS A 40 -13.92 -12.44 8.39
N GLN A 41 -13.00 -11.67 8.94
CA GLN A 41 -13.03 -11.16 10.31
C GLN A 41 -13.63 -9.76 10.40
N VAL A 42 -13.87 -9.12 9.25
CA VAL A 42 -14.47 -7.78 9.18
C VAL A 42 -15.90 -7.84 9.72
N ASN A 43 -16.14 -7.05 10.76
CA ASN A 43 -17.46 -6.87 11.35
C ASN A 43 -17.90 -5.42 11.15
N PRO A 44 -18.95 -5.14 10.35
CA PRO A 44 -19.44 -3.78 10.11
C PRO A 44 -19.78 -2.97 11.37
N ALA A 45 -20.14 -3.63 12.47
CA ALA A 45 -20.43 -2.97 13.75
C ALA A 45 -19.16 -2.59 14.54
N ARG A 46 -18.00 -3.12 14.16
CA ARG A 46 -16.75 -2.99 14.94
C ARG A 46 -15.50 -3.06 14.07
N VAL A 47 -15.54 -2.43 12.90
CA VAL A 47 -14.44 -2.44 11.92
C VAL A 47 -13.31 -1.51 12.36
N LEU A 48 -12.07 -2.01 12.33
CA LEU A 48 -10.85 -1.30 12.75
C LEU A 48 -11.05 -0.55 14.09
N PRO A 49 -11.33 -1.27 15.19
CA PRO A 49 -11.74 -0.69 16.47
C PRO A 49 -10.59 -0.07 17.26
N GLU A 50 -9.35 -0.21 16.80
CA GLU A 50 -8.18 0.31 17.49
C GLU A 50 -8.11 1.83 17.40
N TYR A 51 -7.57 2.47 18.44
CA TYR A 51 -7.36 3.92 18.41
C TYR A 51 -6.37 4.31 17.28
N PRO A 52 -6.70 5.28 16.41
CA PRO A 52 -5.95 5.52 15.17
C PRO A 52 -4.59 6.20 15.33
N ARG A 53 -4.30 6.84 16.47
CA ARG A 53 -3.07 7.65 16.67
C ARG A 53 -2.16 7.11 17.78
N PRO A 54 -1.37 6.04 17.55
CA PRO A 54 -0.48 5.48 18.57
C PRO A 54 0.56 6.45 19.15
N GLN A 55 0.92 7.50 18.41
CA GLN A 55 1.86 8.56 18.83
C GLN A 55 1.22 9.65 19.70
N MET A 56 -0.11 9.71 19.80
CA MET A 56 -0.83 10.67 20.65
C MET A 56 -2.16 10.09 21.15
N VAL A 57 -2.04 9.16 22.10
CA VAL A 57 -3.16 8.39 22.67
C VAL A 57 -3.97 9.19 23.67
N ARG A 58 -5.28 9.25 23.40
CA ARG A 58 -6.31 9.81 24.28
C ARG A 58 -7.29 8.72 24.70
N GLU A 59 -7.85 8.87 25.89
CA GLU A 59 -8.80 7.89 26.45
C GLU A 59 -10.25 8.18 26.02
N GLN A 60 -10.61 9.45 25.85
CA GLN A 60 -11.96 9.88 25.48
C GLN A 60 -12.10 10.06 23.97
N TRP A 61 -12.57 9.02 23.29
CA TRP A 61 -12.80 9.04 21.86
C TRP A 61 -13.97 8.12 21.46
N VAL A 62 -14.54 8.36 20.28
CA VAL A 62 -15.62 7.55 19.70
C VAL A 62 -15.25 7.18 18.27
N ASN A 63 -15.22 5.89 17.96
CA ASN A 63 -15.00 5.42 16.60
C ASN A 63 -16.25 5.65 15.74
N LEU A 64 -16.10 6.30 14.59
CA LEU A 64 -17.17 6.56 13.62
C LEU A 64 -17.06 5.69 12.35
N ASN A 65 -16.26 4.63 12.37
CA ASN A 65 -16.30 3.60 11.35
C ASN A 65 -17.61 2.78 11.39
N GLY A 66 -17.83 1.99 10.35
CA GLY A 66 -18.99 1.13 10.19
C GLY A 66 -19.84 1.56 8.99
N LEU A 67 -21.13 1.25 9.01
CA LEU A 67 -22.01 1.56 7.88
C LEU A 67 -22.39 3.04 7.85
N TRP A 68 -22.28 3.61 6.66
CA TRP A 68 -22.72 4.95 6.27
C TRP A 68 -23.58 4.83 5.02
N GLN A 69 -24.43 5.81 4.76
CA GLN A 69 -25.10 5.93 3.47
C GLN A 69 -24.13 6.54 2.46
N TYR A 70 -24.20 6.15 1.19
CA TYR A 70 -23.41 6.77 0.11
C TYR A 70 -24.24 7.12 -1.12
N ALA A 71 -23.77 8.08 -1.93
CA ALA A 71 -24.30 8.36 -3.24
C ALA A 71 -23.18 8.86 -4.18
N ILE A 72 -23.23 8.46 -5.45
CA ILE A 72 -22.35 9.00 -6.49
C ILE A 72 -23.17 9.92 -7.39
N THR A 73 -22.79 11.19 -7.47
CA THR A 73 -23.48 12.21 -8.27
C THR A 73 -22.54 12.81 -9.31
N ASP A 74 -23.06 13.65 -10.21
CA ASP A 74 -22.20 14.52 -11.02
C ASP A 74 -21.40 15.47 -10.10
N LYS A 75 -20.19 15.85 -10.55
CA LYS A 75 -19.20 16.63 -9.77
C LYS A 75 -19.74 17.91 -9.14
N ASP A 76 -20.61 18.63 -9.86
CA ASP A 76 -21.15 19.93 -9.44
C ASP A 76 -22.58 19.81 -8.87
N ALA A 77 -23.05 18.59 -8.62
CA ALA A 77 -24.36 18.37 -8.04
C ALA A 77 -24.40 18.87 -6.59
N LYS A 78 -25.59 19.31 -6.15
CA LYS A 78 -25.82 19.59 -4.74
C LYS A 78 -25.94 18.28 -3.96
N GLN A 79 -25.83 18.39 -2.63
CA GLN A 79 -26.08 17.26 -1.72
C GLN A 79 -27.35 16.50 -2.13
N PRO A 80 -27.28 15.18 -2.35
CA PRO A 80 -28.40 14.41 -2.84
C PRO A 80 -29.49 14.26 -1.76
N SER A 81 -30.76 14.28 -2.20
CA SER A 81 -31.90 14.01 -1.33
C SER A 81 -32.11 12.52 -1.02
N SER A 82 -31.57 11.65 -1.89
CA SER A 82 -31.63 10.19 -1.78
C SER A 82 -30.22 9.61 -1.87
N PHE A 83 -29.94 8.57 -1.08
CA PHE A 83 -28.66 7.87 -1.09
C PHE A 83 -28.82 6.51 -1.78
N ASP A 84 -27.78 6.08 -2.51
CA ASP A 84 -27.77 4.90 -3.36
C ASP A 84 -27.76 3.59 -2.55
N GLY A 85 -27.20 3.62 -1.35
CA GLY A 85 -27.13 2.46 -0.46
C GLY A 85 -26.23 2.67 0.75
N GLU A 86 -25.77 1.56 1.33
CA GLU A 86 -24.81 1.55 2.43
C GLU A 86 -23.39 1.26 1.93
N ILE A 87 -22.40 1.91 2.55
CA ILE A 87 -20.97 1.68 2.37
C ILE A 87 -20.33 1.42 3.73
N LEU A 88 -19.40 0.46 3.79
CA LEU A 88 -18.61 0.19 5.00
C LEU A 88 -17.37 1.09 5.04
N VAL A 89 -17.42 2.11 5.88
CA VAL A 89 -16.28 3.01 6.17
C VAL A 89 -15.34 2.31 7.17
N PRO A 90 -14.01 2.33 6.95
CA PRO A 90 -13.30 3.22 6.02
C PRO A 90 -12.71 2.47 4.82
N PHE A 91 -13.47 1.62 4.14
CA PHE A 91 -12.97 0.99 2.92
C PHE A 91 -13.31 1.87 1.69
N PRO A 92 -12.37 2.04 0.73
CA PRO A 92 -12.60 2.78 -0.51
C PRO A 92 -13.82 2.27 -1.26
N VAL A 93 -14.54 3.16 -1.94
CA VAL A 93 -15.76 2.77 -2.67
C VAL A 93 -15.51 1.70 -3.75
N GLU A 94 -14.31 1.67 -4.34
CA GLU A 94 -13.85 0.68 -5.32
C GLU A 94 -13.60 -0.70 -4.71
N SER A 95 -13.35 -0.77 -3.39
CA SER A 95 -13.00 -2.01 -2.72
C SER A 95 -14.19 -2.96 -2.59
N THR A 96 -13.92 -4.25 -2.43
CA THR A 96 -15.00 -5.22 -2.17
C THR A 96 -15.52 -5.16 -0.75
N LEU A 97 -14.67 -4.81 0.22
CA LEU A 97 -15.04 -4.67 1.63
C LEU A 97 -15.95 -3.47 1.89
N SER A 98 -15.90 -2.42 1.05
CA SER A 98 -16.87 -1.32 1.14
C SER A 98 -18.31 -1.78 0.90
N GLY A 99 -18.49 -2.90 0.19
CA GLY A 99 -19.78 -3.40 -0.24
C GLY A 99 -20.31 -2.73 -1.51
N VAL A 100 -19.56 -1.79 -2.10
CA VAL A 100 -19.97 -1.02 -3.28
C VAL A 100 -19.28 -1.51 -4.56
N LYS A 101 -17.94 -1.55 -4.56
CA LYS A 101 -17.09 -1.97 -5.69
C LYS A 101 -17.44 -1.26 -7.01
N LYS A 102 -17.44 0.08 -6.99
CA LYS A 102 -17.66 0.92 -8.18
C LYS A 102 -16.57 1.97 -8.30
N PRO A 103 -16.11 2.29 -9.53
CA PRO A 103 -15.23 3.43 -9.75
C PRO A 103 -16.00 4.75 -9.59
N VAL A 104 -15.32 5.77 -9.09
CA VAL A 104 -15.77 7.18 -9.16
C VAL A 104 -14.99 7.88 -10.28
N LEU A 105 -15.70 8.47 -11.23
CA LEU A 105 -15.09 9.15 -12.37
C LEU A 105 -14.76 10.62 -12.06
N PRO A 106 -13.82 11.26 -12.78
CA PRO A 106 -13.49 12.69 -12.60
C PRO A 106 -14.65 13.66 -12.87
N THR A 107 -15.75 13.20 -13.47
CA THR A 107 -16.99 13.96 -13.66
C THR A 107 -18.00 13.76 -12.53
N GLN A 108 -17.62 13.03 -11.47
CA GLN A 108 -18.48 12.62 -10.39
C GLN A 108 -17.97 13.07 -9.02
N GLN A 109 -18.82 12.90 -8.01
CA GLN A 109 -18.55 13.21 -6.61
C GLN A 109 -19.20 12.14 -5.74
N LEU A 110 -18.53 11.81 -4.64
CA LEU A 110 -18.97 10.80 -3.68
C LEU A 110 -19.46 11.48 -2.40
N TRP A 111 -20.72 11.23 -2.07
CA TRP A 111 -21.35 11.72 -0.85
C TRP A 111 -21.47 10.60 0.16
N TYR A 112 -21.20 10.91 1.42
CA TYR A 112 -21.43 10.04 2.57
C TYR A 112 -22.38 10.70 3.56
N LYS A 113 -23.18 9.90 4.24
CA LYS A 113 -24.04 10.36 5.34
C LYS A 113 -24.10 9.35 6.48
N ARG A 114 -23.94 9.83 7.71
CA ARG A 114 -24.10 9.05 8.93
C ARG A 114 -24.76 9.88 10.02
N SER A 115 -25.47 9.22 10.92
CA SER A 115 -25.82 9.82 12.22
C SER A 115 -24.92 9.32 13.34
N PHE A 116 -24.71 10.16 14.35
CA PHE A 116 -23.99 9.80 15.57
C PHE A 116 -24.57 10.53 16.78
N ASP A 117 -24.43 9.97 17.96
CA ASP A 117 -24.84 10.65 19.19
C ASP A 117 -23.73 11.58 19.68
N ARG A 118 -24.13 12.76 20.18
CA ARG A 118 -23.21 13.70 20.81
C ARG A 118 -22.50 13.03 22.01
N PRO A 119 -21.15 12.97 22.03
CA PRO A 119 -20.43 12.46 23.19
C PRO A 119 -20.73 13.28 24.45
N ALA A 120 -20.64 12.65 25.62
CA ALA A 120 -20.76 13.37 26.88
C ALA A 120 -19.59 14.34 27.07
N THR A 121 -19.91 15.61 27.32
CA THR A 121 -18.93 16.70 27.51
C THR A 121 -19.21 17.47 28.79
N LYS A 122 -18.16 17.94 29.46
CA LYS A 122 -18.22 18.92 30.55
C LYS A 122 -18.19 20.34 29.98
N GLU A 123 -18.50 21.31 30.83
CA GLU A 123 -18.39 22.73 30.48
C GLU A 123 -16.95 23.07 30.06
N GLY A 124 -16.81 23.73 28.91
CA GLY A 124 -15.52 24.13 28.35
C GLY A 124 -14.79 23.03 27.57
N GLU A 125 -15.29 21.80 27.49
CA GLU A 125 -14.75 20.78 26.60
C GLU A 125 -15.19 21.02 25.14
N ARG A 126 -14.37 20.52 24.22
CA ARG A 126 -14.58 20.57 22.77
C ARG A 126 -14.69 19.16 22.20
N ILE A 127 -15.43 19.01 21.12
CA ILE A 127 -15.50 17.79 20.32
C ILE A 127 -14.78 18.05 18.99
N LEU A 128 -13.70 17.31 18.77
CA LEU A 128 -12.98 17.29 17.52
C LEU A 128 -13.46 16.11 16.67
N LEU A 129 -13.79 16.34 15.41
CA LEU A 129 -14.03 15.32 14.40
C LEU A 129 -12.75 15.11 13.60
N HIS A 130 -12.27 13.88 13.55
CA HIS A 130 -11.04 13.48 12.89
C HIS A 130 -11.29 12.54 11.72
N PHE A 131 -10.48 12.70 10.67
CA PHE A 131 -10.36 11.78 9.55
C PHE A 131 -8.89 11.35 9.43
N GLY A 132 -8.65 10.05 9.31
CA GLY A 132 -7.30 9.53 9.10
C GLY A 132 -6.74 9.89 7.73
N ALA A 133 -7.58 9.77 6.69
CA ALA A 133 -7.33 10.20 5.33
C ALA A 133 -8.64 10.04 4.51
N VAL A 134 -8.85 10.92 3.54
CA VAL A 134 -9.96 10.88 2.59
C VAL A 134 -9.41 11.28 1.23
N ASP A 135 -9.52 10.42 0.22
CA ASP A 135 -8.98 10.70 -1.13
C ASP A 135 -10.08 11.32 -2.02
N TRP A 136 -10.05 12.59 -2.43
CA TRP A 136 -8.99 13.58 -2.22
C TRP A 136 -9.47 14.94 -1.67
N GLN A 137 -10.41 15.59 -2.35
CA GLN A 137 -10.96 16.89 -1.92
C GLN A 137 -12.23 16.69 -1.14
N THR A 138 -12.20 17.08 0.12
CA THR A 138 -13.25 16.76 1.08
C THR A 138 -13.91 18.01 1.64
N LYS A 139 -15.24 18.02 1.71
CA LYS A 139 -16.01 18.99 2.50
C LYS A 139 -16.86 18.26 3.53
N VAL A 140 -16.90 18.80 4.75
CA VAL A 140 -17.59 18.17 5.88
C VAL A 140 -18.69 19.07 6.40
N TYR A 141 -19.87 18.50 6.60
CA TYR A 141 -21.03 19.19 7.14
C TYR A 141 -21.56 18.45 8.38
N VAL A 142 -21.87 19.21 9.43
CA VAL A 142 -22.53 18.71 10.64
C VAL A 142 -23.86 19.45 10.80
N ASN A 143 -24.96 18.70 10.85
CA ASN A 143 -26.33 19.24 10.94
C ASN A 143 -26.62 20.32 9.88
N GLY A 144 -26.18 20.08 8.64
CA GLY A 144 -26.36 20.99 7.50
C GLY A 144 -25.48 22.24 7.49
N LYS A 145 -24.56 22.37 8.45
CA LYS A 145 -23.58 23.48 8.50
C LYS A 145 -22.19 22.98 8.17
N GLU A 146 -21.45 23.74 7.37
CA GLU A 146 -20.07 23.39 7.01
C GLU A 146 -19.15 23.44 8.25
N ALA A 147 -18.43 22.36 8.49
CA ALA A 147 -17.39 22.25 9.51
C ALA A 147 -16.02 22.64 8.95
N GLY A 148 -15.76 22.34 7.67
CA GLY A 148 -14.53 22.72 6.98
C GLY A 148 -14.27 21.89 5.72
N GLN A 149 -13.11 22.13 5.11
CA GLN A 149 -12.66 21.48 3.88
C GLN A 149 -11.20 21.02 4.01
N HIS A 150 -10.82 19.98 3.27
CA HIS A 150 -9.46 19.46 3.20
C HIS A 150 -9.14 19.02 1.76
N ALA A 151 -7.89 19.19 1.33
CA ALA A 151 -7.36 18.60 0.11
C ALA A 151 -6.08 17.85 0.50
N GLY A 152 -6.03 16.56 0.18
CA GLY A 152 -4.94 15.68 0.58
C GLY A 152 -5.42 14.25 0.75
N GLY A 153 -4.81 13.30 0.03
CA GLY A 153 -5.30 11.92 -0.06
C GLY A 153 -4.80 11.03 1.06
N TYR A 154 -3.79 11.49 1.79
CA TYR A 154 -2.97 10.67 2.68
C TYR A 154 -2.78 11.28 4.07
N GLN A 155 -3.18 12.53 4.25
CA GLN A 155 -2.97 13.31 5.46
C GLN A 155 -4.20 13.27 6.36
N ASN A 156 -3.95 13.19 7.66
CA ASN A 156 -5.01 13.32 8.65
C ASN A 156 -5.42 14.79 8.82
N PHE A 157 -6.68 15.02 9.13
CA PHE A 157 -7.20 16.35 9.43
C PHE A 157 -8.32 16.27 10.47
N SER A 158 -8.65 17.43 11.06
CA SER A 158 -9.70 17.51 12.06
C SER A 158 -10.38 18.87 12.13
N PHE A 159 -11.62 18.89 12.62
CA PHE A 159 -12.42 20.10 12.83
C PHE A 159 -13.00 20.12 14.24
N ASP A 160 -12.98 21.29 14.90
CA ASP A 160 -13.79 21.51 16.11
C ASP A 160 -15.26 21.69 15.70
N ILE A 161 -16.08 20.68 16.00
CA ILE A 161 -17.51 20.68 15.64
C ILE A 161 -18.42 21.05 16.81
N THR A 162 -17.85 21.48 17.94
CA THR A 162 -18.58 21.70 19.20
C THR A 162 -19.79 22.61 19.04
N SER A 163 -19.64 23.69 18.28
CA SER A 163 -20.69 24.70 18.03
C SER A 163 -21.75 24.25 17.02
N LEU A 164 -21.49 23.17 16.28
CA LEU A 164 -22.39 22.62 15.27
C LEU A 164 -23.28 21.51 15.84
N LEU A 165 -22.91 20.96 17.00
CA LEU A 165 -23.62 19.85 17.63
C LEU A 165 -24.90 20.27 18.34
N VAL A 166 -25.95 19.46 18.17
CA VAL A 166 -27.17 19.49 18.97
C VAL A 166 -27.16 18.39 20.03
N ASN A 167 -28.06 18.46 21.01
CA ASN A 167 -28.22 17.40 22.00
C ASN A 167 -28.79 16.13 21.34
N GLY A 168 -28.32 14.96 21.77
CA GLY A 168 -28.73 13.67 21.21
C GLY A 168 -28.09 13.40 19.84
N ARG A 169 -28.92 13.02 18.87
CA ARG A 169 -28.49 12.56 17.54
C ARG A 169 -28.12 13.72 16.63
N ASN A 170 -26.98 13.60 15.97
CA ASN A 170 -26.42 14.55 15.02
C ASN A 170 -26.24 13.88 13.65
N GLU A 171 -26.23 14.68 12.59
CA GLU A 171 -25.98 14.26 11.22
C GLU A 171 -24.59 14.72 10.77
N LEU A 172 -23.85 13.81 10.15
CA LEU A 172 -22.58 14.04 9.48
C LEU A 172 -22.76 13.74 7.99
N VAL A 173 -22.42 14.71 7.14
CA VAL A 173 -22.36 14.56 5.68
C VAL A 173 -20.95 14.89 5.23
N VAL A 174 -20.40 14.06 4.35
CA VAL A 174 -19.08 14.25 3.77
C VAL A 174 -19.22 14.20 2.26
N ASP A 175 -18.68 15.20 1.60
CA ASP A 175 -18.57 15.33 0.15
C ASP A 175 -17.11 15.07 -0.21
N VAL A 176 -16.86 14.20 -1.20
CA VAL A 176 -15.54 13.90 -1.72
C VAL A 176 -15.48 13.98 -3.25
N TYR A 177 -14.54 14.78 -3.77
CA TYR A 177 -14.16 14.81 -5.18
C TYR A 177 -12.75 14.25 -5.37
N ASP A 178 -12.59 13.33 -6.32
CA ASP A 178 -11.31 12.71 -6.65
C ASP A 178 -11.20 12.54 -8.19
N PRO A 179 -10.24 13.23 -8.85
CA PRO A 179 -9.96 13.05 -10.27
C PRO A 179 -8.98 11.88 -10.56
N THR A 180 -8.50 11.17 -9.54
CA THR A 180 -7.56 10.04 -9.62
C THR A 180 -6.31 10.40 -10.45
N ASP A 181 -6.12 9.77 -11.62
CA ASP A 181 -4.97 9.95 -12.50
C ASP A 181 -5.17 11.04 -13.56
N GLN A 182 -6.26 11.81 -13.47
CA GLN A 182 -6.59 12.91 -14.38
C GLN A 182 -6.54 14.30 -13.72
N GLY A 183 -6.10 14.38 -12.46
CA GLY A 183 -6.01 15.63 -11.71
C GLY A 183 -4.60 16.05 -11.31
N PRO A 184 -4.48 17.17 -10.59
CA PRO A 184 -3.21 17.66 -10.06
C PRO A 184 -2.79 16.94 -8.77
N ASN A 185 -3.61 16.05 -8.21
CA ASN A 185 -3.36 15.40 -6.94
C ASN A 185 -2.19 14.39 -6.99
N PRO A 186 -1.43 14.28 -5.90
CA PRO A 186 -0.65 13.10 -5.61
C PRO A 186 -1.57 11.88 -5.54
N HIS A 187 -1.32 10.87 -6.37
CA HIS A 187 -2.15 9.65 -6.44
C HIS A 187 -1.30 8.36 -6.49
N GLY A 188 0.03 8.47 -6.57
CA GLY A 188 0.92 7.31 -6.58
C GLY A 188 0.70 6.42 -7.81
N LYS A 189 0.21 5.19 -7.61
CA LYS A 189 -0.05 4.20 -8.67
C LYS A 189 -1.53 3.99 -9.00
N GLN A 190 -2.42 4.76 -8.38
CA GLN A 190 -3.87 4.68 -8.61
C GLN A 190 -4.23 5.09 -10.03
N VAL A 191 -5.00 4.29 -10.74
CA VAL A 191 -5.51 4.64 -12.08
C VAL A 191 -6.94 4.13 -12.26
N LEU A 192 -7.72 4.84 -13.08
CA LEU A 192 -9.08 4.41 -13.42
C LEU A 192 -9.12 3.13 -14.27
N ALA A 193 -8.02 2.83 -14.98
CA ALA A 193 -7.86 1.63 -15.80
C ALA A 193 -6.56 0.86 -15.44
N PRO A 194 -6.61 -0.02 -14.42
CA PRO A 194 -5.45 -0.76 -13.93
C PRO A 194 -4.77 -1.58 -15.02
N LYS A 195 -3.45 -1.47 -15.12
CA LYS A 195 -2.62 -2.18 -16.10
C LYS A 195 -1.15 -2.16 -15.70
N GLY A 196 -0.45 -3.27 -15.93
CA GLY A 196 0.98 -3.39 -15.64
C GLY A 196 1.26 -3.06 -14.17
N ILE A 197 2.06 -2.00 -13.94
CA ILE A 197 2.49 -1.54 -12.62
C ILE A 197 1.61 -0.42 -12.01
N ARG A 198 0.39 -0.24 -12.52
CA ARG A 198 -0.59 0.75 -12.06
C ARG A 198 -1.87 0.02 -11.66
N TYR A 199 -2.44 0.39 -10.52
CA TYR A 199 -3.43 -0.41 -9.80
C TYR A 199 -4.76 0.31 -9.62
N THR A 200 -5.75 -0.41 -9.09
CA THR A 200 -7.11 0.10 -8.83
C THR A 200 -7.09 1.40 -8.02
N ALA A 201 -7.90 2.36 -8.46
CA ALA A 201 -8.14 3.62 -7.75
C ALA A 201 -8.74 3.41 -6.34
N THR A 202 -8.54 4.39 -5.47
CA THR A 202 -9.11 4.50 -4.14
C THR A 202 -9.71 5.90 -3.98
N THR A 203 -11.03 5.98 -3.93
CA THR A 203 -11.73 7.25 -3.69
C THR A 203 -12.48 7.20 -2.37
N GLY A 204 -12.50 8.34 -1.68
CA GLY A 204 -13.27 8.56 -0.47
C GLY A 204 -12.55 8.21 0.82
N ILE A 205 -13.33 7.91 1.86
CA ILE A 205 -12.82 7.68 3.21
C ILE A 205 -12.14 6.31 3.27
N TRP A 206 -10.80 6.28 3.31
CA TRP A 206 -10.02 5.04 3.32
C TRP A 206 -9.25 4.79 4.64
N GLN A 207 -9.29 5.73 5.59
CA GLN A 207 -8.83 5.50 6.97
C GLN A 207 -9.88 5.89 8.00
N THR A 208 -9.69 5.46 9.26
CA THR A 208 -10.65 5.62 10.34
C THR A 208 -11.17 7.05 10.51
N VAL A 209 -12.45 7.19 10.81
CA VAL A 209 -13.10 8.45 11.24
C VAL A 209 -13.43 8.33 12.72
N TRP A 210 -13.17 9.37 13.52
CA TRP A 210 -13.45 9.32 14.96
C TRP A 210 -13.70 10.70 15.57
N LEU A 211 -14.28 10.70 16.77
CA LEU A 211 -14.42 11.90 17.60
C LEU A 211 -13.45 11.84 18.78
N GLU A 212 -12.99 13.00 19.22
CA GLU A 212 -12.26 13.16 20.47
C GLU A 212 -12.89 14.26 21.33
N THR A 213 -12.97 14.00 22.63
CA THR A 213 -13.33 15.03 23.61
C THR A 213 -12.06 15.60 24.22
N VAL A 214 -11.87 16.90 24.11
CA VAL A 214 -10.66 17.60 24.56
C VAL A 214 -11.03 18.82 25.40
N PRO A 215 -10.16 19.28 26.32
CA PRO A 215 -10.35 20.55 27.00
C PRO A 215 -10.27 21.75 26.03
N ALA A 216 -10.72 22.93 26.47
CA ALA A 216 -10.64 24.17 25.69
C ALA A 216 -9.23 24.49 25.15
N ILE A 217 -8.19 24.28 25.98
CA ILE A 217 -6.79 24.33 25.56
C ILE A 217 -6.24 22.90 25.68
N ALA A 218 -5.94 22.31 24.53
CA ALA A 218 -5.53 20.92 24.42
C ALA A 218 -4.15 20.80 23.76
N ILE A 219 -3.47 19.69 24.02
CA ILE A 219 -2.27 19.26 23.29
C ILE A 219 -2.69 18.88 21.87
N THR A 220 -2.13 19.57 20.87
CA THR A 220 -2.47 19.36 19.46
C THR A 220 -1.46 18.51 18.72
N ASP A 221 -0.18 18.60 19.11
CA ASP A 221 0.90 17.88 18.45
C ASP A 221 2.11 17.69 19.39
N LEU A 222 2.91 16.67 19.08
CA LEU A 222 4.18 16.37 19.75
C LEU A 222 5.27 16.32 18.68
N MET A 223 6.35 17.07 18.86
CA MET A 223 7.56 16.90 18.06
C MET A 223 8.64 16.25 18.91
N ILE A 224 9.00 15.01 18.56
CA ILE A 224 9.88 14.14 19.34
C ILE A 224 11.17 13.88 18.55
N THR A 225 12.27 14.47 19.01
CA THR A 225 13.59 14.38 18.34
C THR A 225 14.60 13.69 19.24
N PRO A 226 15.08 12.47 18.89
CA PRO A 226 16.12 11.77 19.64
C PRO A 226 17.52 12.39 19.44
N GLU A 227 18.07 13.02 20.49
CA GLU A 227 19.42 13.60 20.49
C GLU A 227 20.39 12.61 21.16
N VAL A 228 20.77 11.58 20.40
CA VAL A 228 21.53 10.42 20.91
C VAL A 228 22.92 10.82 21.42
N ASP A 229 23.62 11.73 20.75
CA ASP A 229 24.99 12.11 21.11
C ASP A 229 25.02 13.11 22.30
N GLU A 230 23.88 13.70 22.61
CA GLU A 230 23.66 14.71 23.64
C GLU A 230 22.87 14.16 24.84
N ASP A 231 22.65 12.84 24.91
CA ASP A 231 22.00 12.11 26.01
C ASP A 231 20.60 12.64 26.40
N HIS A 232 19.80 13.12 25.44
CA HIS A 232 18.44 13.58 25.74
C HIS A 232 17.45 13.39 24.59
N LEU A 233 16.17 13.46 24.92
CA LEU A 233 15.08 13.64 23.97
C LEU A 233 14.73 15.14 23.93
N SER A 234 14.75 15.74 22.75
CA SER A 234 14.19 17.08 22.53
C SER A 234 12.68 16.92 22.23
N LEU A 235 11.84 17.47 23.10
CA LEU A 235 10.38 17.37 23.03
C LEU A 235 9.78 18.78 22.93
N THR A 236 9.07 19.06 21.85
CA THR A 236 8.19 20.24 21.76
C THR A 236 6.74 19.77 21.83
N VAL A 237 5.93 20.40 22.69
CA VAL A 237 4.51 20.08 22.83
C VAL A 237 3.69 21.27 22.37
N HIS A 238 2.94 21.10 21.29
CA HIS A 238 2.08 22.14 20.74
C HIS A 238 0.68 22.10 21.36
N THR A 239 0.04 23.26 21.39
CA THR A 239 -1.28 23.45 22.00
C THR A 239 -2.21 24.23 21.08
N SER A 240 -3.52 24.08 21.25
CA SER A 240 -4.57 24.71 20.41
C SER A 240 -4.68 26.23 20.53
N GLY A 241 -3.76 26.88 21.25
CA GLY A 241 -3.66 28.33 21.41
C GLY A 241 -2.47 28.71 22.29
N GLU A 242 -2.13 30.00 22.32
CA GLU A 242 -1.14 30.52 23.25
C GLU A 242 -1.58 30.25 24.69
N THR A 243 -0.62 29.88 25.53
CA THR A 243 -0.92 29.41 26.87
C THR A 243 0.27 29.58 27.80
N ASP A 244 -0.03 29.85 29.07
CA ASP A 244 0.94 29.87 30.17
C ASP A 244 0.91 28.56 30.98
N TYR A 245 0.35 27.50 30.39
CA TYR A 245 0.29 26.18 31.00
C TYR A 245 1.68 25.55 30.96
N THR A 246 1.94 24.68 31.92
CA THR A 246 3.20 23.97 32.04
C THR A 246 3.07 22.55 31.50
N ILE A 247 4.02 22.13 30.68
CA ILE A 247 4.19 20.75 30.24
C ILE A 247 4.93 19.99 31.33
N GLU A 248 4.41 18.81 31.66
CA GLU A 248 5.11 17.78 32.44
C GLU A 248 5.20 16.51 31.58
N ALA A 249 6.41 16.12 31.21
CA ALA A 249 6.66 14.94 30.38
C ALA A 249 7.53 13.93 31.13
N ILE A 250 7.13 12.66 31.09
CA ILE A 250 7.82 11.54 31.74
C ILE A 250 8.04 10.43 30.74
N ALA A 251 9.29 10.04 30.54
CA ALA A 251 9.68 8.83 29.83
C ALA A 251 9.83 7.67 30.82
N SER A 252 9.33 6.49 30.47
CA SER A 252 9.39 5.30 31.32
C SER A 252 9.64 4.02 30.54
N THR A 253 10.16 3.02 31.25
CA THR A 253 10.44 1.68 30.74
C THR A 253 9.87 0.66 31.71
N ASN A 254 8.95 -0.20 31.25
CA ASN A 254 8.27 -1.19 32.09
C ASN A 254 7.68 -0.57 33.39
N GLY A 255 7.09 0.62 33.27
CA GLY A 255 6.51 1.38 34.40
C GLY A 255 7.52 2.08 35.32
N LYS A 256 8.84 1.99 35.06
CA LYS A 256 9.87 2.71 35.82
C LYS A 256 10.28 3.98 35.07
N MET A 257 10.37 5.11 35.78
CA MET A 257 10.79 6.37 35.18
C MET A 257 12.25 6.28 34.69
N ALA A 258 12.47 6.64 33.42
CA ALA A 258 13.78 6.76 32.80
C ALA A 258 14.26 8.21 32.73
N GLY A 259 13.33 9.16 32.59
CA GLY A 259 13.62 10.59 32.55
C GLY A 259 12.35 11.42 32.67
N SER A 260 12.50 12.70 33.02
CA SER A 260 11.38 13.64 33.08
C SER A 260 11.82 15.06 32.80
N VAL A 261 10.91 15.89 32.33
CA VAL A 261 11.12 17.32 32.11
C VAL A 261 9.85 18.11 32.40
N LYS A 262 10.03 19.36 32.82
CA LYS A 262 8.96 20.32 33.05
C LYS A 262 9.34 21.66 32.42
N GLY A 263 8.40 22.31 31.72
CA GLY A 263 8.66 23.59 31.09
C GLY A 263 7.45 24.16 30.33
N PRO A 264 7.61 25.32 29.68
CA PRO A 264 6.53 25.95 28.93
C PRO A 264 6.10 25.11 27.72
N ALA A 265 4.83 25.22 27.32
CA ALA A 265 4.34 24.69 26.05
C ALA A 265 4.94 25.45 24.86
N ASN A 266 4.88 24.85 23.67
CA ASN A 266 5.35 25.43 22.40
C ASN A 266 6.84 25.80 22.36
N GLN A 267 7.65 25.24 23.26
CA GLN A 267 9.10 25.44 23.33
C GLN A 267 9.81 24.08 23.41
N PRO A 268 11.04 23.95 22.88
CA PRO A 268 11.81 22.72 23.01
C PRO A 268 12.19 22.45 24.48
N LEU A 269 11.82 21.26 24.97
CA LEU A 269 12.15 20.77 26.31
C LEU A 269 13.15 19.63 26.20
N LYS A 270 14.22 19.68 27.00
CA LYS A 270 15.24 18.63 27.06
C LYS A 270 14.90 17.61 28.13
N LEU A 271 14.42 16.44 27.74
CA LEU A 271 14.17 15.31 28.63
C LEU A 271 15.43 14.43 28.69
N PRO A 272 16.19 14.45 29.81
CA PRO A 272 17.47 13.75 29.89
C PRO A 272 17.28 12.22 29.93
N LEU A 273 18.09 11.51 29.14
CA LEU A 273 18.09 10.04 29.00
C LEU A 273 19.53 9.53 28.91
N ARG A 274 20.28 9.66 30.01
CA ARG A 274 21.68 9.22 30.05
C ARG A 274 21.80 7.72 29.81
N ASN A 275 22.73 7.31 28.94
CA ASN A 275 22.92 5.91 28.54
C ASN A 275 21.62 5.29 27.99
N ALA A 276 20.96 6.00 27.08
CA ALA A 276 19.71 5.54 26.48
C ALA A 276 19.85 4.14 25.86
N HIS A 277 18.83 3.31 26.03
CA HIS A 277 18.68 2.05 25.31
C HIS A 277 18.19 2.39 23.89
N LEU A 278 19.09 2.22 22.93
CA LEU A 278 18.83 2.63 21.56
C LEU A 278 17.91 1.65 20.83
N TRP A 279 17.03 2.21 19.98
CA TRP A 279 16.17 1.47 19.07
C TRP A 279 16.96 0.99 17.85
N SER A 280 16.74 -0.26 17.44
CA SER A 280 17.30 -0.87 16.23
C SER A 280 16.40 -1.99 15.70
N PRO A 281 16.61 -2.54 14.49
CA PRO A 281 15.86 -3.71 14.03
C PRO A 281 16.06 -4.96 14.91
N GLU A 282 17.26 -5.17 15.44
CA GLU A 282 17.57 -6.29 16.33
C GLU A 282 16.97 -6.09 17.72
N ASP A 283 16.93 -4.83 18.16
CA ASP A 283 16.38 -4.44 19.44
C ASP A 283 15.51 -3.17 19.33
N PRO A 284 14.24 -3.28 18.86
CA PRO A 284 13.31 -2.16 18.78
C PRO A 284 12.79 -1.72 20.14
N PHE A 285 13.70 -1.20 20.96
CA PHE A 285 13.39 -0.66 22.26
C PHE A 285 12.60 0.65 22.12
N LEU A 286 11.45 0.74 22.78
CA LEU A 286 10.61 1.94 22.80
C LEU A 286 10.36 2.34 24.25
N TYR A 287 10.56 3.62 24.53
CA TYR A 287 10.17 4.26 25.78
C TYR A 287 8.69 4.65 25.72
N ASP A 288 7.97 4.44 26.81
CA ASP A 288 6.63 5.02 26.99
C ASP A 288 6.78 6.49 27.40
N LEU A 289 6.00 7.38 26.79
CA LEU A 289 5.99 8.82 27.07
C LEU A 289 4.61 9.25 27.58
N SER A 290 4.54 9.83 28.77
CA SER A 290 3.34 10.50 29.30
C SER A 290 3.54 12.00 29.26
N VAL A 291 2.69 12.72 28.54
CA VAL A 291 2.71 14.19 28.47
C VAL A 291 1.45 14.75 29.12
N ARG A 292 1.62 15.70 30.02
CA ARG A 292 0.53 16.37 30.75
C ARG A 292 0.65 17.87 30.56
N LEU A 293 -0.49 18.51 30.29
CA LEU A 293 -0.63 19.94 30.27
C LEU A 293 -1.26 20.38 31.61
N VAL A 294 -0.53 21.18 32.38
CA VAL A 294 -0.84 21.49 33.78
C VAL A 294 -1.03 22.99 33.98
N LYS A 295 -2.09 23.38 34.70
CA LYS A 295 -2.37 24.76 35.09
C LYS A 295 -2.77 24.84 36.55
N ASN A 296 -2.14 25.71 37.32
CA ASN A 296 -2.40 25.91 38.76
C ASN A 296 -2.37 24.60 39.57
N GLY A 297 -1.41 23.71 39.25
CA GLY A 297 -1.26 22.40 39.90
C GLY A 297 -2.25 21.32 39.46
N ALA A 298 -3.22 21.63 38.59
CA ALA A 298 -4.18 20.67 38.07
C ALA A 298 -3.85 20.25 36.64
N VAL A 299 -3.93 18.95 36.35
CA VAL A 299 -3.83 18.43 34.98
C VAL A 299 -5.08 18.84 34.20
N LYS A 300 -4.88 19.54 33.08
CA LYS A 300 -5.94 20.02 32.19
C LYS A 300 -6.06 19.14 30.95
N ASP A 301 -4.94 18.66 30.43
CA ASP A 301 -4.91 17.70 29.33
C ASP A 301 -3.82 16.64 29.55
N LYS A 302 -3.98 15.48 28.93
CA LYS A 302 -2.99 14.39 28.97
C LYS A 302 -3.07 13.53 27.72
N VAL A 303 -1.91 13.22 27.17
CA VAL A 303 -1.73 12.24 26.10
C VAL A 303 -0.65 11.23 26.48
N LYS A 304 -0.74 10.01 25.94
CA LYS A 304 0.35 9.02 25.97
C LYS A 304 0.96 8.90 24.57
N SER A 305 2.25 8.61 24.52
CA SER A 305 3.02 8.46 23.28
C SER A 305 4.12 7.42 23.53
N TYR A 306 4.97 7.19 22.53
CA TYR A 306 6.17 6.38 22.64
C TYR A 306 7.26 6.91 21.72
N PHE A 307 8.51 6.59 22.01
CA PHE A 307 9.63 6.96 21.14
C PHE A 307 10.77 5.95 21.21
N GLY A 308 11.59 5.90 20.16
CA GLY A 308 12.84 5.15 20.13
C GLY A 308 14.02 6.11 20.06
N MET A 309 15.05 5.89 20.88
CA MET A 309 16.30 6.66 20.77
C MET A 309 17.16 6.06 19.66
N ARG A 310 17.35 6.76 18.55
CA ARG A 310 18.18 6.29 17.43
C ARG A 310 18.70 7.44 16.59
N LYS A 311 19.86 7.24 15.97
CA LYS A 311 20.42 8.15 14.96
C LYS A 311 20.86 7.39 13.71
N ILE A 312 20.80 8.04 12.56
CA ILE A 312 21.16 7.49 11.25
C ILE A 312 22.05 8.48 10.52
N GLU A 313 23.08 8.00 9.83
CA GLU A 313 24.05 8.86 9.13
C GLU A 313 24.78 8.08 8.04
N VAL A 314 25.33 8.79 7.05
CA VAL A 314 26.33 8.23 6.12
C VAL A 314 27.73 8.52 6.67
N LYS A 315 28.55 7.47 6.78
CA LYS A 315 29.94 7.54 7.25
C LYS A 315 30.81 6.63 6.41
N LYS A 316 32.11 6.92 6.38
CA LYS A 316 33.09 5.98 5.84
C LYS A 316 33.31 4.81 6.80
N ASP A 317 33.31 3.60 6.26
CA ASP A 317 33.78 2.41 6.97
C ASP A 317 35.32 2.36 7.04
N ASP A 318 35.87 1.31 7.68
CA ASP A 318 37.32 1.12 7.84
C ASP A 318 38.06 0.95 6.50
N GLN A 319 37.35 0.68 5.40
CA GLN A 319 37.89 0.58 4.05
C GLN A 319 37.73 1.90 3.26
N GLY A 320 37.24 2.96 3.90
CA GLY A 320 37.03 4.27 3.32
C GLY A 320 35.78 4.39 2.44
N GLN A 321 34.87 3.41 2.48
CA GLN A 321 33.67 3.37 1.65
C GLN A 321 32.50 4.04 2.39
N GLU A 322 31.73 4.87 1.70
CA GLU A 322 30.54 5.53 2.27
C GLU A 322 29.44 4.48 2.52
N ARG A 323 29.02 4.33 3.79
CA ARG A 323 28.00 3.37 4.25
C ARG A 323 26.95 4.05 5.12
N ILE A 324 25.81 3.39 5.25
CA ILE A 324 24.74 3.73 6.18
C ILE A 324 25.07 3.18 7.57
N PHE A 325 25.06 4.06 8.58
CA PHE A 325 25.30 3.73 9.98
C PHE A 325 24.07 4.05 10.82
N LEU A 326 23.53 3.04 11.48
CA LEU A 326 22.50 3.19 12.51
C LEU A 326 23.18 3.11 13.88
N ASN A 327 22.99 4.12 14.73
CA ASN A 327 23.58 4.16 16.07
C ASN A 327 25.11 3.93 16.08
N ASN A 328 25.83 4.58 15.16
CA ASN A 328 27.27 4.41 14.94
C ASN A 328 27.72 2.98 14.53
N LYS A 329 26.78 2.11 14.09
CA LYS A 329 27.10 0.78 13.59
C LYS A 329 26.70 0.65 12.12
N TYR A 330 27.62 0.15 11.29
CA TYR A 330 27.32 -0.19 9.90
C TYR A 330 26.11 -1.13 9.85
N THR A 331 25.11 -0.73 9.07
CA THR A 331 23.85 -1.44 8.92
C THR A 331 23.52 -1.52 7.45
N TYR A 332 23.56 -2.74 6.89
CA TYR A 332 23.12 -2.95 5.52
C TYR A 332 21.58 -2.95 5.49
N ASN A 333 21.00 -2.06 4.69
CA ASN A 333 19.55 -2.00 4.50
C ASN A 333 19.14 -3.07 3.48
N LEU A 334 18.86 -4.29 3.95
CA LEU A 334 18.31 -5.36 3.13
C LEU A 334 16.79 -5.29 3.21
N GLY A 335 16.16 -4.81 2.13
CA GLY A 335 14.74 -4.52 2.13
C GLY A 335 13.94 -5.03 0.95
N VAL A 336 12.67 -4.69 1.00
CA VAL A 336 11.66 -4.98 -0.02
C VAL A 336 10.85 -3.72 -0.33
N LEU A 337 10.36 -3.60 -1.55
CA LEU A 337 9.47 -2.54 -1.98
C LEU A 337 8.02 -2.96 -1.78
N ASP A 338 7.29 -2.28 -0.90
CA ASP A 338 5.91 -2.62 -0.54
C ASP A 338 4.93 -1.59 -1.12
N GLN A 339 4.07 -2.02 -2.04
CA GLN A 339 3.00 -1.19 -2.64
C GLN A 339 1.87 -0.87 -1.65
N GLY A 340 1.65 -1.73 -0.64
CA GLY A 340 0.58 -1.53 0.35
C GLY A 340 -0.84 -1.77 -0.17
N PHE A 341 -1.02 -2.64 -1.17
CA PHE A 341 -2.35 -2.98 -1.69
C PHE A 341 -2.89 -4.30 -1.11
N TRP A 342 -4.21 -4.37 -0.97
CA TRP A 342 -4.98 -5.50 -0.48
C TRP A 342 -6.00 -5.95 -1.52
N PRO A 343 -6.17 -7.25 -1.80
CA PRO A 343 -7.13 -7.69 -2.81
C PRO A 343 -8.56 -7.26 -2.45
N ASP A 344 -8.93 -7.37 -1.18
CA ASP A 344 -10.28 -7.13 -0.70
C ASP A 344 -10.57 -5.68 -0.30
N GLY A 345 -9.57 -4.96 0.21
CA GLY A 345 -9.68 -3.58 0.72
C GLY A 345 -8.91 -2.48 -0.04
N ILE A 346 -8.16 -2.83 -1.09
CA ILE A 346 -7.30 -1.94 -1.90
C ILE A 346 -6.28 -1.21 -1.02
N TYR A 347 -6.57 0.00 -0.54
CA TYR A 347 -5.67 0.74 0.37
C TYR A 347 -5.84 0.39 1.84
N THR A 348 -7.00 -0.12 2.23
CA THR A 348 -7.36 -0.32 3.63
C THR A 348 -7.22 -1.80 3.99
N ALA A 349 -6.30 -2.10 4.90
CA ALA A 349 -6.18 -3.45 5.44
C ALA A 349 -7.47 -3.87 6.15
N PRO A 350 -7.91 -5.14 6.05
CA PRO A 350 -9.17 -5.59 6.67
C PRO A 350 -9.20 -5.46 8.19
N THR A 351 -8.05 -5.65 8.85
CA THR A 351 -7.88 -5.57 10.30
C THR A 351 -6.51 -5.01 10.65
N ASP A 352 -6.33 -4.54 11.89
CA ASP A 352 -5.01 -4.13 12.39
C ASP A 352 -4.00 -5.28 12.41
N GLU A 353 -4.47 -6.50 12.65
CA GLU A 353 -3.64 -7.70 12.59
C GLU A 353 -3.14 -7.98 11.17
N ALA A 354 -3.90 -7.63 10.13
CA ALA A 354 -3.45 -7.72 8.75
C ALA A 354 -2.26 -6.75 8.48
N LEU A 355 -2.34 -5.50 8.95
CA LEU A 355 -1.21 -4.56 8.89
C LEU A 355 0.03 -5.11 9.61
N ARG A 356 -0.17 -5.62 10.84
CA ARG A 356 0.92 -6.23 11.63
C ARG A 356 1.52 -7.43 10.90
N PHE A 357 0.69 -8.25 10.26
CA PHE A 357 1.12 -9.44 9.54
C PHE A 357 2.08 -9.09 8.41
N ASP A 358 1.77 -8.12 7.55
CA ASP A 358 2.61 -7.80 6.39
C ASP A 358 4.04 -7.45 6.86
N ILE A 359 4.16 -6.63 7.90
CA ILE A 359 5.45 -6.24 8.50
C ILE A 359 6.15 -7.44 9.15
N ALA A 360 5.40 -8.28 9.87
CA ALA A 360 5.95 -9.48 10.50
C ALA A 360 6.42 -10.52 9.47
N ALA A 361 5.72 -10.66 8.34
CA ALA A 361 6.08 -11.56 7.25
C ALA A 361 7.38 -11.12 6.58
N ILE A 362 7.50 -9.82 6.28
CA ILE A 362 8.72 -9.22 5.71
C ILE A 362 9.92 -9.44 6.64
N LYS A 363 9.76 -9.14 7.94
CA LYS A 363 10.79 -9.39 8.94
C LYS A 363 11.09 -10.89 9.10
N GLY A 364 10.06 -11.74 9.00
CA GLY A 364 10.14 -13.19 9.04
C GLY A 364 10.97 -13.76 7.89
N MET A 365 10.87 -13.19 6.69
CA MET A 365 11.71 -13.51 5.53
C MET A 365 13.20 -13.14 5.73
N GLY A 366 13.53 -12.38 6.78
CA GLY A 366 14.91 -11.98 7.10
C GLY A 366 15.31 -10.61 6.53
N PHE A 367 14.36 -9.83 6.02
CA PHE A 367 14.58 -8.43 5.70
C PHE A 367 14.59 -7.57 6.96
N ASN A 368 15.29 -6.43 6.91
CA ASN A 368 15.31 -5.42 7.98
C ASN A 368 14.82 -4.04 7.51
N THR A 369 14.53 -3.86 6.21
CA THR A 369 14.07 -2.60 5.62
C THR A 369 12.80 -2.79 4.77
N ILE A 370 11.86 -1.86 4.85
CA ILE A 370 10.71 -1.74 3.93
C ILE A 370 10.82 -0.38 3.26
N ARG A 371 10.81 -0.36 1.92
CA ARG A 371 10.54 0.86 1.16
C ARG A 371 9.03 0.92 0.90
N LYS A 372 8.32 1.82 1.56
CA LYS A 372 6.89 2.02 1.36
C LYS A 372 6.73 2.91 0.13
N HIS A 373 6.24 2.31 -0.95
CA HIS A 373 6.35 2.89 -2.28
C HIS A 373 5.19 3.82 -2.62
N ILE A 374 5.50 5.09 -2.86
CA ILE A 374 4.64 6.20 -3.29
C ILE A 374 3.21 6.17 -2.72
N LYS A 375 3.12 5.80 -1.43
CA LYS A 375 1.89 5.67 -0.63
C LYS A 375 2.26 6.00 0.82
N ILE A 376 1.36 6.64 1.56
CA ILE A 376 1.45 6.78 3.03
C ILE A 376 0.47 5.80 3.66
N GLU A 377 0.87 5.05 4.68
CA GLU A 377 -0.02 4.11 5.40
C GLU A 377 -0.72 4.79 6.60
N PRO A 378 -1.74 4.18 7.21
CA PRO A 378 -2.26 4.64 8.50
C PRO A 378 -1.15 4.63 9.58
N ALA A 379 -1.22 5.54 10.56
CA ALA A 379 -0.25 5.62 11.66
C ALA A 379 -0.04 4.29 12.42
N ARG A 380 -1.04 3.40 12.39
CA ARG A 380 -0.95 2.04 12.94
C ARG A 380 0.05 1.13 12.22
N TRP A 381 0.24 1.29 10.91
CA TRP A 381 1.27 0.55 10.17
C TRP A 381 2.67 0.91 10.66
N TYR A 382 2.97 2.21 10.79
CA TYR A 382 4.26 2.67 11.31
C TYR A 382 4.46 2.29 12.79
N TYR A 383 3.40 2.27 13.60
CA TYR A 383 3.45 1.73 14.96
C TYR A 383 3.91 0.27 14.99
N HIS A 384 3.38 -0.58 14.11
CA HIS A 384 3.82 -1.96 14.00
C HIS A 384 5.26 -2.06 13.48
N ALA A 385 5.69 -1.19 12.56
CA ALA A 385 7.08 -1.13 12.11
C ALA A 385 8.04 -0.73 13.24
N ASP A 386 7.67 0.26 14.05
CA ASP A 386 8.40 0.71 15.23
C ASP A 386 8.53 -0.42 16.26
N LYS A 387 7.41 -1.11 16.56
CA LYS A 387 7.34 -2.19 17.58
C LYS A 387 8.06 -3.46 17.14
N LEU A 388 7.90 -3.84 15.88
CA LEU A 388 8.51 -5.05 15.33
C LEU A 388 9.98 -4.81 15.02
N GLY A 389 10.44 -3.57 14.85
CA GLY A 389 11.82 -3.23 14.54
C GLY A 389 12.12 -3.39 13.05
N MET A 390 11.49 -2.55 12.26
CA MET A 390 11.70 -2.45 10.82
C MET A 390 12.20 -1.06 10.46
N LEU A 391 13.25 -0.98 9.65
CA LEU A 391 13.65 0.27 9.00
C LEU A 391 12.66 0.58 7.88
N VAL A 392 12.31 1.85 7.71
CA VAL A 392 11.39 2.31 6.69
C VAL A 392 12.06 3.39 5.86
N TRP A 393 12.04 3.19 4.54
CA TRP A 393 12.25 4.23 3.55
C TRP A 393 10.86 4.65 3.09
N GLN A 394 10.50 5.90 3.35
CA GLN A 394 9.17 6.41 3.02
C GLN A 394 9.25 7.25 1.75
N ASP A 395 8.62 6.76 0.69
CA ASP A 395 8.47 7.51 -0.56
C ASP A 395 7.42 8.61 -0.42
N MET A 396 7.70 9.75 -1.05
CA MET A 396 6.73 10.81 -1.30
C MET A 396 5.76 10.38 -2.39
N VAL A 397 4.51 10.85 -2.31
CA VAL A 397 3.46 10.45 -3.26
C VAL A 397 3.58 11.29 -4.52
N THR A 398 3.68 10.63 -5.68
CA THR A 398 3.85 11.30 -6.98
C THR A 398 2.50 11.71 -7.60
N CYS A 399 2.48 12.84 -8.32
CA CYS A 399 1.33 13.33 -9.08
C CYS A 399 1.22 12.71 -10.48
N ALA A 400 0.15 13.05 -11.24
CA ALA A 400 -0.07 12.59 -12.63
C ALA A 400 0.47 13.55 -13.70
N SER A 401 1.00 14.72 -13.32
CA SER A 401 1.42 15.74 -14.26
C SER A 401 2.53 16.63 -13.68
N LEU A 402 3.12 17.47 -14.54
CA LEU A 402 4.10 18.49 -14.18
C LEU A 402 3.54 19.92 -14.29
N GLU A 403 2.21 20.05 -14.34
CA GLU A 403 1.55 21.35 -14.38
C GLU A 403 1.78 22.12 -13.06
N PRO A 404 1.72 23.46 -13.06
CA PRO A 404 2.03 24.25 -11.87
C PRO A 404 1.19 23.92 -10.63
N ASP A 405 -0.08 23.58 -10.81
CA ASP A 405 -0.98 23.17 -9.74
C ASP A 405 -0.62 21.79 -9.16
N ALA A 406 -0.21 20.83 -10.00
CA ALA A 406 0.28 19.54 -9.55
C ALA A 406 1.58 19.65 -8.75
N LYS A 407 2.51 20.53 -9.17
CA LYS A 407 3.74 20.82 -8.40
C LYS A 407 3.42 21.44 -7.05
N ALA A 408 2.46 22.37 -7.01
CA ALA A 408 2.02 22.97 -5.77
C ALA A 408 1.37 21.95 -4.82
N ALA A 409 0.51 21.08 -5.34
CA ALA A 409 -0.11 20.00 -4.58
C ALA A 409 0.95 19.01 -4.05
N PHE A 410 1.91 18.60 -4.88
CA PHE A 410 3.02 17.74 -4.48
C PHE A 410 3.80 18.33 -3.30
N GLU A 411 4.22 19.60 -3.37
CA GLU A 411 5.02 20.23 -2.30
C GLU A 411 4.22 20.39 -1.01
N VAL A 412 2.97 20.84 -1.09
CA VAL A 412 2.10 21.03 0.09
C VAL A 412 1.78 19.71 0.78
N GLU A 413 1.36 18.70 0.02
CA GLU A 413 0.94 17.42 0.58
C GLU A 413 2.13 16.61 1.14
N ASN A 414 3.28 16.66 0.47
CA ASN A 414 4.45 15.96 0.96
C ASN A 414 5.13 16.68 2.14
N GLU A 415 5.01 18.01 2.27
CA GLU A 415 5.35 18.68 3.53
C GLU A 415 4.47 18.16 4.69
N ALA A 416 3.16 18.07 4.46
CA ALA A 416 2.23 17.55 5.46
C ALA A 416 2.52 16.07 5.80
N ASN A 417 2.95 15.25 4.84
CA ASN A 417 3.39 13.88 5.09
C ASN A 417 4.61 13.81 6.03
N VAL A 418 5.62 14.64 5.80
CA VAL A 418 6.82 14.71 6.66
C VAL A 418 6.43 15.09 8.08
N ASN A 419 5.57 16.09 8.26
CA ASN A 419 5.10 16.52 9.58
C ASN A 419 4.33 15.41 10.30
N GLN A 420 3.36 14.78 9.62
CA GLN A 420 2.54 13.71 10.17
C GLN A 420 3.37 12.51 10.66
N LEU A 421 4.45 12.19 9.95
CA LEU A 421 5.24 10.98 10.17
C LEU A 421 6.52 11.21 10.99
N TYR A 422 6.80 12.45 11.39
CA TYR A 422 8.07 12.89 11.99
C TYR A 422 8.51 12.07 13.21
N ASN A 423 7.59 11.55 14.01
CA ASN A 423 7.90 10.90 15.29
C ASN A 423 8.25 9.41 15.19
N HIS A 424 8.15 8.79 14.00
CA HIS A 424 8.36 7.35 13.87
C HIS A 424 9.86 7.00 13.83
N PRO A 425 10.38 6.23 14.82
CA PRO A 425 11.78 5.81 14.82
C PRO A 425 12.13 4.87 13.66
N SER A 426 11.16 4.10 13.16
CA SER A 426 11.33 3.21 12.02
C SER A 426 11.70 3.94 10.73
N ILE A 427 11.18 5.14 10.51
CA ILE A 427 11.50 5.92 9.31
C ILE A 427 12.92 6.47 9.46
N ILE A 428 13.81 6.00 8.59
CA ILE A 428 15.22 6.38 8.55
C ILE A 428 15.63 7.03 7.23
N CYS A 429 14.77 6.98 6.21
CA CYS A 429 15.01 7.61 4.93
C CYS A 429 13.72 8.19 4.33
N TRP A 430 13.80 9.41 3.80
CA TRP A 430 12.78 9.97 2.91
C TRP A 430 13.21 9.81 1.46
N VAL A 431 12.32 9.29 0.63
CA VAL A 431 12.55 9.11 -0.81
C VAL A 431 11.68 10.12 -1.56
N LEU A 432 12.30 11.06 -2.25
CA LEU A 432 11.58 12.19 -2.86
C LEU A 432 10.96 11.83 -4.22
N PHE A 433 11.74 11.24 -5.12
CA PHE A 433 11.31 10.90 -6.47
C PHE A 433 11.71 9.47 -6.85
N ASN A 434 10.85 8.82 -7.64
CA ASN A 434 11.07 7.48 -8.18
C ASN A 434 11.22 7.51 -9.71
N GLU A 435 12.33 6.97 -10.25
CA GLU A 435 12.53 6.70 -11.69
C GLU A 435 12.32 7.88 -12.64
N GLY A 436 12.37 9.11 -12.12
CA GLY A 436 12.17 10.34 -12.89
C GLY A 436 10.71 10.63 -13.19
N TRP A 437 9.78 9.86 -12.62
CA TRP A 437 8.35 10.04 -12.82
C TRP A 437 7.93 11.39 -12.26
N TYR A 438 7.46 12.26 -13.16
CA TYR A 438 6.97 13.61 -12.84
C TYR A 438 7.93 14.39 -11.92
N THR A 439 9.25 14.20 -12.11
CA THR A 439 10.29 14.87 -11.35
C THR A 439 10.54 16.29 -11.88
N TYR A 440 10.78 17.23 -10.96
CA TYR A 440 11.17 18.60 -11.27
C TYR A 440 12.01 19.17 -10.13
N ASP A 441 12.93 20.09 -10.44
CA ASP A 441 13.72 20.85 -9.46
C ASP A 441 14.26 20.04 -8.27
N GLN A 442 14.75 18.82 -8.56
CA GLN A 442 15.19 17.85 -7.57
C GLN A 442 16.25 18.42 -6.61
N PRO A 443 17.27 19.20 -7.04
CA PRO A 443 18.24 19.78 -6.11
C PRO A 443 17.61 20.69 -5.05
N ARG A 444 16.69 21.59 -5.44
CA ARG A 444 15.99 22.49 -4.49
C ARG A 444 15.14 21.70 -3.52
N LEU A 445 14.34 20.77 -4.02
CA LEU A 445 13.41 19.98 -3.19
C LEU A 445 14.15 19.04 -2.24
N THR A 446 15.26 18.46 -2.69
CA THR A 446 16.12 17.63 -1.83
C THR A 446 16.75 18.47 -0.71
N GLN A 447 17.24 19.67 -1.04
CA GLN A 447 17.78 20.60 -0.04
C GLN A 447 16.71 21.07 0.95
N TRP A 448 15.50 21.38 0.47
CA TRP A 448 14.37 21.73 1.32
C TRP A 448 14.06 20.61 2.32
N LEU A 449 14.05 19.36 1.86
CA LEU A 449 13.77 18.21 2.73
C LEU A 449 14.87 17.99 3.79
N GLN A 450 16.14 18.16 3.41
CA GLN A 450 17.28 18.15 4.36
C GLN A 450 17.15 19.23 5.45
N GLN A 451 16.72 20.44 5.08
CA GLN A 451 16.51 21.52 6.04
C GLN A 451 15.30 21.25 6.96
N ARG A 452 14.29 20.54 6.45
CA ARG A 452 13.06 20.23 7.18
C ARG A 452 13.26 19.13 8.22
N ASP A 453 14.03 18.10 7.89
CA ASP A 453 14.32 16.97 8.76
C ASP A 453 15.75 16.47 8.57
N HIS A 454 16.61 16.84 9.50
CA HIS A 454 18.02 16.44 9.54
C HIS A 454 18.25 15.11 10.28
N THR A 455 17.19 14.47 10.79
CA THR A 455 17.29 13.25 11.60
C THR A 455 17.19 11.97 10.79
N ARG A 456 17.06 12.10 9.45
CA ARG A 456 16.83 11.02 8.48
C ARG A 456 17.71 11.24 7.25
N LEU A 457 18.00 10.15 6.55
CA LEU A 457 18.67 10.19 5.25
C LEU A 457 17.71 10.67 4.17
N ILE A 458 18.20 11.40 3.18
CA ILE A 458 17.42 11.83 2.03
C ILE A 458 17.90 11.07 0.79
N ASN A 459 16.97 10.35 0.16
CA ASN A 459 17.14 9.83 -1.19
C ASN A 459 16.40 10.76 -2.15
N GLY A 460 17.15 11.70 -2.73
CA GLY A 460 16.57 12.72 -3.61
C GLY A 460 15.95 12.13 -4.88
N HIS A 461 16.45 10.96 -5.33
CA HIS A 461 16.00 10.31 -6.54
C HIS A 461 16.46 8.84 -6.61
N THR A 462 15.51 7.90 -6.77
CA THR A 462 15.79 6.48 -6.99
C THR A 462 15.80 6.10 -8.47
N GLY A 463 16.51 5.03 -8.80
CA GLY A 463 16.37 4.40 -10.12
C GLY A 463 16.98 5.17 -11.27
N GLU A 464 18.00 6.00 -11.02
CA GLU A 464 18.67 6.75 -12.09
C GLU A 464 19.47 5.81 -13.01
N ASN A 465 19.26 5.95 -14.32
CA ASN A 465 20.01 5.22 -15.32
C ASN A 465 21.42 5.82 -15.48
N TYR A 466 22.46 4.99 -15.36
CA TYR A 466 23.87 5.40 -15.52
C TYR A 466 24.58 4.43 -16.48
N GLY A 467 25.36 4.94 -17.45
CA GLY A 467 25.97 4.11 -18.48
C GLY A 467 26.37 4.87 -19.75
N LYS A 468 26.62 4.14 -20.85
CA LYS A 468 27.13 4.67 -22.13
C LYS A 468 26.20 5.69 -22.79
N ASP A 469 24.90 5.58 -22.53
CA ASP A 469 23.83 6.50 -22.92
C ASP A 469 23.34 7.36 -21.73
N GLY A 470 24.05 7.31 -20.61
CA GLY A 470 23.70 7.97 -19.36
C GLY A 470 24.23 9.40 -19.24
N PRO A 471 23.80 10.13 -18.20
CA PRO A 471 24.20 11.51 -17.95
C PRO A 471 25.71 11.63 -17.75
N GLN A 472 26.33 12.65 -18.36
CA GLN A 472 27.77 12.91 -18.21
C GLN A 472 28.13 13.50 -16.83
N ASP A 473 27.18 14.16 -16.17
CA ASP A 473 27.32 14.64 -14.78
C ASP A 473 26.58 13.71 -13.81
N LEU A 474 27.30 12.70 -13.32
CA LEU A 474 26.77 11.76 -12.33
C LEU A 474 26.52 12.42 -10.97
N ALA A 475 27.29 13.45 -10.60
CA ALA A 475 27.13 14.09 -9.29
C ALA A 475 25.88 14.97 -9.24
N GLY A 476 25.55 15.64 -10.35
CA GLY A 476 24.33 16.43 -10.51
C GLY A 476 23.04 15.62 -10.38
N LYS A 477 23.06 14.31 -10.69
CA LYS A 477 21.88 13.44 -10.61
C LYS A 477 21.39 13.15 -9.19
N TRP A 478 22.32 13.05 -8.25
CA TRP A 478 22.00 12.86 -6.84
C TRP A 478 22.38 14.10 -6.03
N ALA A 479 22.23 15.29 -6.63
CA ALA A 479 22.53 16.55 -5.96
C ALA A 479 21.78 16.64 -4.62
N ASN A 480 22.48 17.02 -3.56
CA ASN A 480 21.95 17.10 -2.19
C ASN A 480 21.40 15.78 -1.59
N SER A 481 21.47 14.64 -2.30
CA SER A 481 21.04 13.33 -1.77
C SER A 481 22.14 12.70 -0.88
N ASP A 482 21.74 11.95 0.15
CA ASP A 482 22.67 11.12 0.93
C ASP A 482 22.95 9.77 0.23
N LEU A 483 22.11 9.38 -0.73
CA LEU A 483 22.18 8.11 -1.42
C LEU A 483 22.44 8.29 -2.92
N ALA A 484 23.28 7.42 -3.48
CA ALA A 484 23.38 7.17 -4.92
C ALA A 484 22.62 5.86 -5.22
N ASP A 485 21.47 6.00 -5.86
CA ASP A 485 20.47 4.94 -6.00
C ASP A 485 20.20 4.62 -7.47
N ILE A 486 20.26 3.32 -7.80
CA ILE A 486 19.99 2.78 -9.13
C ILE A 486 18.95 1.66 -9.04
N HIS A 487 18.29 1.37 -10.16
CA HIS A 487 17.47 0.17 -10.32
C HIS A 487 18.12 -0.75 -11.36
N ASP A 488 18.02 -2.07 -11.17
CA ASP A 488 18.52 -3.06 -12.14
C ASP A 488 17.63 -4.31 -12.11
N TYR A 489 16.91 -4.58 -13.21
CA TYR A 489 15.99 -5.72 -13.33
C TYR A 489 16.47 -6.74 -14.37
N PRO A 490 16.53 -8.04 -14.01
CA PRO A 490 16.27 -8.57 -12.67
C PRO A 490 17.41 -8.29 -11.68
N GLY A 491 18.56 -7.79 -12.16
CA GLY A 491 19.72 -7.44 -11.34
C GLY A 491 20.39 -8.63 -10.64
N PRO A 492 21.10 -8.41 -9.51
CA PRO A 492 21.40 -7.09 -8.95
C PRO A 492 22.48 -6.35 -9.75
N GLY A 493 22.48 -5.02 -9.62
CA GLY A 493 23.50 -4.08 -10.11
C GLY A 493 24.19 -3.33 -8.96
N ILE A 494 25.14 -2.45 -9.28
CA ILE A 494 25.88 -1.67 -8.28
C ILE A 494 25.96 -0.18 -8.64
N ALA A 495 25.32 0.68 -7.83
CA ALA A 495 25.34 2.14 -8.01
C ALA A 495 26.77 2.69 -8.07
N PRO A 496 27.06 3.82 -8.73
CA PRO A 496 28.42 4.39 -8.75
C PRO A 496 28.88 4.86 -7.36
N ALA A 497 30.18 4.83 -7.10
CA ALA A 497 30.74 5.40 -5.87
C ALA A 497 30.88 6.92 -6.02
N LEU A 498 30.20 7.68 -5.16
CA LEU A 498 30.23 9.14 -5.15
C LEU A 498 30.62 9.65 -3.75
N PRO A 499 31.47 10.68 -3.62
CA PRO A 499 31.87 11.23 -2.33
C PRO A 499 30.66 11.64 -1.47
N GLY A 500 30.65 11.23 -0.20
CA GLY A 500 29.59 11.59 0.76
C GLY A 500 28.24 10.91 0.51
N LYS A 501 28.14 9.92 -0.39
CA LYS A 501 26.88 9.23 -0.70
C LYS A 501 27.02 7.72 -0.53
N ALA A 502 26.10 7.12 0.23
CA ALA A 502 26.03 5.67 0.30
C ALA A 502 25.45 5.10 -1.00
N ARG A 503 26.06 4.02 -1.50
CA ARG A 503 25.64 3.34 -2.75
C ARG A 503 24.50 2.38 -2.44
N VAL A 504 23.37 2.46 -3.14
CA VAL A 504 22.21 1.59 -2.90
C VAL A 504 21.60 1.08 -4.21
N LEU A 505 20.98 -0.10 -4.16
CA LEU A 505 20.17 -0.67 -5.25
C LEU A 505 18.70 -0.52 -4.87
N GLY A 506 18.08 0.60 -5.26
CA GLY A 506 16.76 1.01 -4.80
C GLY A 506 15.62 0.13 -5.31
N GLU A 507 15.85 -0.64 -6.38
CA GLU A 507 15.00 -1.75 -6.84
C GLU A 507 15.80 -2.80 -7.63
N TRP A 508 15.49 -4.07 -7.41
CA TRP A 508 15.97 -5.20 -8.20
C TRP A 508 15.02 -6.39 -8.05
N GLY A 509 15.20 -7.45 -8.84
CA GLY A 509 14.33 -8.62 -8.81
C GLY A 509 13.25 -8.56 -9.88
N GLY A 510 11.98 -8.41 -9.49
CA GLY A 510 10.90 -8.36 -10.48
C GLY A 510 10.65 -9.71 -11.17
N VAL A 511 11.01 -10.81 -10.51
CA VAL A 511 10.86 -12.16 -11.05
C VAL A 511 9.43 -12.63 -10.81
N GLY A 512 8.62 -12.66 -11.87
CA GLY A 512 7.27 -13.19 -11.84
C GLY A 512 7.23 -14.69 -11.55
N VAL A 513 6.43 -15.08 -10.58
CA VAL A 513 6.22 -16.48 -10.18
C VAL A 513 4.72 -16.69 -9.95
N PRO A 514 3.95 -17.01 -11.00
CA PRO A 514 2.52 -17.26 -10.85
C PRO A 514 2.28 -18.49 -9.97
N VAL A 515 1.36 -18.37 -9.01
CA VAL A 515 0.93 -19.48 -8.14
C VAL A 515 -0.53 -19.81 -8.41
N LYS A 516 -0.79 -20.99 -8.96
CA LYS A 516 -2.13 -21.44 -9.33
C LYS A 516 -3.11 -21.30 -8.16
N GLY A 517 -4.24 -20.64 -8.41
CA GLY A 517 -5.30 -20.42 -7.41
C GLY A 517 -5.09 -19.19 -6.50
N HIS A 518 -3.95 -18.51 -6.63
CA HIS A 518 -3.59 -17.33 -5.83
C HIS A 518 -3.29 -16.10 -6.70
N GLN A 519 -3.76 -16.10 -7.95
CA GLN A 519 -3.59 -15.00 -8.91
C GLN A 519 -4.84 -14.13 -8.91
N TRP A 520 -4.66 -12.81 -8.85
CA TRP A 520 -5.78 -11.85 -8.93
C TRP A 520 -6.50 -11.95 -10.29
N ASN A 521 -5.72 -12.02 -11.37
CA ASN A 521 -6.19 -12.26 -12.72
C ASN A 521 -5.22 -13.19 -13.46
N ALA A 522 -5.55 -14.48 -13.52
CA ALA A 522 -4.71 -15.50 -14.15
C ALA A 522 -4.47 -15.26 -15.65
N ALA A 523 -5.34 -14.54 -16.35
CA ALA A 523 -5.19 -14.22 -17.75
C ALA A 523 -4.26 -13.01 -18.01
N ALA A 524 -4.12 -12.11 -17.02
CA ALA A 524 -3.40 -10.85 -17.18
C ALA A 524 -2.02 -10.80 -16.50
N GLY A 525 -1.65 -11.78 -15.67
CA GLY A 525 -0.45 -11.73 -14.82
C GLY A 525 0.84 -11.24 -15.50
N TRP A 526 1.71 -10.58 -14.74
CA TRP A 526 2.90 -9.86 -15.21
C TRP A 526 4.13 -10.09 -14.30
N GLY A 527 5.33 -9.92 -14.87
CA GLY A 527 6.63 -9.95 -14.19
C GLY A 527 7.76 -9.88 -15.20
N TYR A 528 8.93 -9.33 -14.85
CA TYR A 528 10.06 -9.13 -15.77
C TYR A 528 10.64 -10.46 -16.30
N VAL A 529 10.60 -11.51 -15.47
CA VAL A 529 10.93 -12.89 -15.86
C VAL A 529 9.93 -13.84 -15.21
N LYS A 530 9.23 -14.70 -15.95
CA LYS A 530 8.23 -15.63 -15.39
C LYS A 530 8.78 -17.04 -15.19
N ILE A 531 8.94 -17.52 -13.96
CA ILE A 531 9.46 -18.87 -13.63
C ILE A 531 8.52 -19.62 -12.66
N THR A 532 8.79 -20.89 -12.44
CA THR A 532 8.11 -21.72 -11.42
C THR A 532 8.66 -21.45 -10.00
N PRO A 533 7.90 -21.77 -8.93
CA PRO A 533 8.42 -21.70 -7.56
C PRO A 533 9.70 -22.53 -7.34
N SER A 534 9.84 -23.66 -8.03
CA SER A 534 11.04 -24.51 -7.98
C SER A 534 12.28 -23.78 -8.52
N GLU A 535 12.17 -23.16 -9.70
CA GLU A 535 13.25 -22.35 -10.31
C GLU A 535 13.59 -21.09 -9.49
N MET A 536 12.60 -20.54 -8.76
CA MET A 536 12.77 -19.30 -8.00
C MET A 536 13.78 -19.44 -6.87
N ILE A 537 13.86 -20.60 -6.22
CA ILE A 537 14.80 -20.82 -5.11
C ILE A 537 16.25 -20.59 -5.56
N ASP A 538 16.66 -21.25 -6.65
CA ASP A 538 18.03 -21.17 -7.16
C ASP A 538 18.32 -19.80 -7.78
N LYS A 539 17.36 -19.22 -8.51
CA LYS A 539 17.52 -17.88 -9.09
C LYS A 539 17.70 -16.84 -7.97
N TYR A 540 16.87 -16.88 -6.94
CA TYR A 540 16.97 -15.96 -5.81
C TYR A 540 18.29 -16.14 -5.05
N ALA A 541 18.70 -17.37 -4.77
CA ALA A 541 20.00 -17.65 -4.14
C ALA A 541 21.18 -17.09 -4.94
N SER A 542 21.15 -17.23 -6.28
CA SER A 542 22.18 -16.68 -7.17
C SER A 542 22.24 -15.15 -7.12
N MET A 543 21.07 -14.49 -7.15
CA MET A 543 20.99 -13.03 -7.06
C MET A 543 21.50 -12.52 -5.69
N VAL A 544 21.08 -13.13 -4.58
CA VAL A 544 21.55 -12.76 -3.23
C VAL A 544 23.06 -13.00 -3.06
N LYS A 545 23.61 -14.07 -3.66
CA LYS A 545 25.06 -14.30 -3.66
C LYS A 545 25.81 -13.17 -4.37
N ARG A 546 25.32 -12.71 -5.53
CA ARG A 546 25.90 -11.58 -6.26
C ARG A 546 25.77 -10.27 -5.50
N LEU A 547 24.65 -10.06 -4.81
CA LEU A 547 24.44 -8.91 -3.94
C LEU A 547 25.51 -8.83 -2.84
N LYS A 548 25.93 -9.96 -2.27
CA LYS A 548 26.99 -9.99 -1.25
C LYS A 548 28.34 -9.51 -1.80
N THR A 549 28.64 -9.81 -3.07
CA THR A 549 29.82 -9.26 -3.75
C THR A 549 29.76 -7.74 -3.85
N TYR A 550 28.59 -7.17 -4.12
CA TYR A 550 28.42 -5.71 -4.20
C TYR A 550 28.41 -5.03 -2.83
N GLU A 551 27.91 -5.71 -1.81
CA GLU A 551 28.06 -5.26 -0.43
C GLU A 551 29.53 -5.15 -0.04
N THR A 552 30.37 -6.13 -0.39
CA THR A 552 31.82 -6.03 -0.17
C THR A 552 32.47 -4.89 -0.98
N ALA A 553 31.89 -4.54 -2.14
CA ALA A 553 32.37 -3.48 -3.03
C ALA A 553 31.81 -2.07 -2.71
N GLY A 554 31.07 -1.89 -1.61
CA GLY A 554 30.60 -0.57 -1.15
C GLY A 554 29.10 -0.33 -1.21
N GLN A 555 28.31 -1.27 -1.72
CA GLN A 555 26.86 -1.14 -1.67
C GLN A 555 26.34 -1.29 -0.24
N SER A 556 25.56 -0.33 0.26
CA SER A 556 25.12 -0.26 1.66
C SER A 556 23.63 -0.62 1.85
N GLY A 557 22.91 -0.87 0.77
CA GLY A 557 21.51 -1.27 0.84
C GLY A 557 20.99 -1.79 -0.51
N SER A 558 19.93 -2.58 -0.44
CA SER A 558 19.21 -3.06 -1.60
C SER A 558 17.76 -3.36 -1.27
N ILE A 559 16.87 -3.09 -2.23
CA ILE A 559 15.43 -3.23 -2.07
C ILE A 559 14.90 -4.18 -3.16
N TYR A 560 14.42 -5.35 -2.76
CA TYR A 560 13.84 -6.33 -3.68
C TYR A 560 12.38 -5.97 -4.01
N THR A 561 12.02 -5.92 -5.29
CA THR A 561 10.61 -5.85 -5.70
C THR A 561 10.08 -7.28 -5.91
N GLU A 562 9.17 -7.78 -5.07
CA GLU A 562 8.46 -7.15 -3.94
C GLU A 562 8.04 -8.21 -2.88
N PRO A 563 7.48 -7.86 -1.69
CA PRO A 563 7.14 -8.87 -0.69
C PRO A 563 5.85 -9.62 -1.00
N PHE A 564 4.87 -8.96 -1.62
CA PHE A 564 3.56 -9.50 -1.95
C PHE A 564 3.28 -9.26 -3.42
N ASP A 565 2.64 -10.22 -4.10
CA ASP A 565 2.04 -9.96 -5.40
C ASP A 565 1.01 -8.84 -5.27
N VAL A 566 0.81 -8.05 -6.32
CA VAL A 566 -0.15 -6.94 -6.32
C VAL A 566 -0.89 -6.89 -7.64
N GLU A 567 -2.18 -7.23 -7.60
CA GLU A 567 -3.04 -7.33 -8.78
C GLU A 567 -2.38 -8.13 -9.92
N ILE A 568 -1.91 -7.44 -10.96
CA ILE A 568 -1.32 -8.03 -12.15
C ILE A 568 0.15 -8.42 -11.90
N GLU A 569 0.84 -7.79 -10.96
CA GLU A 569 2.24 -8.08 -10.63
C GLU A 569 2.36 -9.37 -9.82
N GLU A 570 3.03 -10.37 -10.40
CA GLU A 570 3.23 -11.72 -9.81
C GLU A 570 4.66 -11.91 -9.31
N ASN A 571 5.40 -10.84 -9.07
CA ASN A 571 6.82 -10.80 -8.64
C ASN A 571 7.03 -10.68 -7.12
N GLY A 572 5.96 -10.84 -6.33
CA GLY A 572 6.04 -10.94 -4.88
C GLY A 572 6.65 -12.25 -4.39
N LEU A 573 7.32 -12.22 -3.24
CA LEU A 573 7.76 -13.44 -2.54
C LEU A 573 6.61 -14.19 -1.86
N ILE A 574 5.49 -13.51 -1.61
CA ILE A 574 4.24 -14.06 -1.07
C ILE A 574 3.10 -13.68 -2.03
N THR A 575 2.07 -14.53 -2.14
CA THR A 575 0.89 -14.26 -2.98
C THR A 575 0.04 -13.09 -2.47
N TYR A 576 -0.77 -12.48 -3.33
CA TYR A 576 -1.52 -11.25 -3.03
C TYR A 576 -2.52 -11.42 -1.88
N ASP A 577 -3.04 -12.63 -1.69
CA ASP A 577 -3.93 -13.01 -0.59
C ASP A 577 -3.21 -13.34 0.73
N ARG A 578 -1.87 -13.26 0.77
CA ARG A 578 -1.00 -13.54 1.94
C ARG A 578 -1.09 -14.99 2.44
N GLU A 579 -1.32 -15.94 1.54
CA GLU A 579 -1.47 -17.37 1.89
C GLU A 579 -0.23 -18.21 1.56
N VAL A 580 0.44 -17.95 0.43
CA VAL A 580 1.52 -18.81 -0.08
C VAL A 580 2.83 -18.05 -0.21
N VAL A 581 3.90 -18.57 0.39
CA VAL A 581 5.27 -18.09 0.20
C VAL A 581 5.95 -18.88 -0.93
N LYS A 582 6.55 -18.17 -1.88
CA LYS A 582 7.12 -18.76 -3.10
C LYS A 582 8.53 -19.31 -2.92
N VAL A 583 9.26 -18.80 -1.94
CA VAL A 583 10.53 -19.35 -1.45
C VAL A 583 10.37 -19.62 0.05
N PRO A 584 10.58 -20.86 0.55
CA PRO A 584 10.38 -21.17 1.96
C PRO A 584 11.11 -20.19 2.90
N LEU A 585 10.46 -19.79 3.99
CA LEU A 585 10.97 -18.75 4.89
C LEU A 585 12.36 -19.09 5.44
N GLU A 586 12.60 -20.34 5.83
CA GLU A 586 13.89 -20.82 6.32
C GLU A 586 14.99 -20.66 5.26
N THR A 587 14.65 -20.84 3.98
CA THR A 587 15.57 -20.66 2.86
C THR A 587 15.91 -19.19 2.66
N LEU A 588 14.90 -18.31 2.60
CA LEU A 588 15.12 -16.85 2.51
C LEU A 588 16.02 -16.36 3.64
N ARG A 589 15.71 -16.77 4.88
CA ARG A 589 16.48 -16.42 6.07
C ARG A 589 17.94 -16.86 5.98
N ARG A 590 18.18 -18.11 5.60
CA ARG A 590 19.55 -18.62 5.42
C ARG A 590 20.32 -17.79 4.38
N LEU A 591 19.67 -17.38 3.29
CA LEU A 591 20.27 -16.53 2.26
C LEU A 591 20.55 -15.10 2.76
N HIS A 592 19.70 -14.56 3.63
CA HIS A 592 19.81 -13.19 4.16
C HIS A 592 20.70 -13.05 5.41
N ALA A 593 21.00 -14.13 6.11
CA ALA A 593 21.82 -14.13 7.32
C ALA A 593 23.20 -13.43 7.19
N PRO A 594 23.86 -13.41 6.02
CA PRO A 594 25.10 -12.64 5.82
C PRO A 594 24.97 -11.11 5.83
N PHE A 595 23.74 -10.57 5.84
CA PHE A 595 23.46 -9.13 5.83
C PHE A 595 22.80 -8.64 7.12
N THR A 596 21.93 -9.46 7.71
CA THR A 596 21.07 -9.06 8.84
C THR A 596 21.18 -10.04 9.99
N ALA A 597 21.19 -9.54 11.23
CA ALA A 597 21.05 -10.40 12.40
C ALA A 597 19.60 -10.88 12.54
N GLN A 598 19.44 -12.18 12.80
CA GLN A 598 18.16 -12.86 12.57
C GLN A 598 17.49 -13.43 13.82
N GLU A 599 18.15 -13.45 14.97
CA GLU A 599 17.65 -14.19 16.15
C GLU A 599 16.26 -13.73 16.60
N ARG A 600 16.02 -12.41 16.67
CA ARG A 600 14.71 -11.89 17.10
C ARG A 600 13.59 -12.23 16.11
N SER A 601 13.86 -12.20 14.81
CA SER A 601 12.84 -12.44 13.78
C SER A 601 12.47 -13.93 13.63
N LYS A 602 13.30 -14.88 14.10
CA LYS A 602 12.95 -16.31 14.10
C LYS A 602 11.69 -16.59 14.93
N MET A 603 11.46 -15.81 15.98
CA MET A 603 10.29 -15.95 16.86
C MET A 603 8.97 -15.64 16.14
N LEU A 604 9.01 -14.96 14.99
CA LEU A 604 7.81 -14.65 14.21
C LEU A 604 7.34 -15.83 13.36
N LEU A 605 8.23 -16.74 12.96
CA LEU A 605 7.92 -17.81 11.99
C LEU A 605 6.68 -18.65 12.37
N PRO A 606 6.53 -19.11 13.63
CA PRO A 606 5.37 -19.91 14.01
C PRO A 606 4.04 -19.14 13.91
N THR A 607 4.08 -17.80 13.85
CA THR A 607 2.89 -16.94 13.85
C THR A 607 2.37 -16.61 12.45
N LEU A 608 3.15 -16.87 11.40
CA LEU A 608 2.81 -16.37 10.05
C LEU A 608 1.82 -17.26 9.28
N ALA A 609 1.62 -18.52 9.68
CA ALA A 609 0.64 -19.43 9.07
C ALA A 609 0.69 -19.51 7.52
N LEU A 610 1.85 -19.25 6.91
CA LEU A 610 2.06 -19.29 5.47
C LEU A 610 2.26 -20.73 4.99
N LYS A 611 1.74 -21.04 3.80
CA LYS A 611 2.00 -22.30 3.11
C LYS A 611 3.17 -22.11 2.15
N ASN A 612 4.00 -23.14 1.98
CA ASN A 612 4.99 -23.12 0.91
C ASN A 612 4.32 -23.37 -0.43
N ALA A 613 4.77 -22.67 -1.48
CA ALA A 613 4.38 -22.97 -2.85
C ALA A 613 4.80 -24.39 -3.23
N ASP A 614 4.06 -25.00 -4.15
CA ASP A 614 4.43 -26.30 -4.71
C ASP A 614 5.71 -26.19 -5.55
N THR A 615 6.78 -26.81 -5.07
CA THR A 615 8.09 -26.86 -5.74
C THR A 615 8.31 -28.16 -6.51
N THR A 616 7.31 -29.06 -6.54
CA THR A 616 7.40 -30.36 -7.23
C THR A 616 7.16 -30.25 -8.74
N SER A 617 6.65 -29.12 -9.22
CA SER A 617 6.53 -28.83 -10.64
C SER A 617 7.93 -28.83 -11.29
N ILE A 618 8.20 -29.83 -12.13
CA ILE A 618 9.45 -29.93 -12.89
C ILE A 618 9.48 -28.77 -13.90
N PRO A 619 10.59 -28.02 -14.02
CA PRO A 619 10.73 -26.98 -15.04
C PRO A 619 10.44 -27.56 -16.42
N ASP A 620 9.70 -26.81 -17.23
CA ASP A 620 9.43 -27.15 -18.62
C ASP A 620 10.72 -27.59 -19.33
N PRO A 621 10.80 -28.82 -19.88
CA PRO A 621 12.02 -29.30 -20.54
C PRO A 621 12.42 -28.43 -21.75
N HIS A 622 11.49 -27.61 -22.27
CA HIS A 622 11.68 -26.69 -23.40
C HIS A 622 11.80 -25.22 -22.97
N ARG A 623 12.22 -24.95 -21.72
CA ARG A 623 12.33 -23.60 -21.13
C ARG A 623 13.06 -22.56 -21.99
N ARG A 624 14.19 -22.92 -22.61
CA ARG A 624 14.94 -22.00 -23.48
C ARG A 624 14.11 -21.52 -24.67
N GLN A 625 13.32 -22.43 -25.24
CA GLN A 625 12.42 -22.15 -26.35
C GLN A 625 11.23 -21.30 -25.90
N PHE A 626 10.68 -21.56 -24.70
CA PHE A 626 9.66 -20.72 -24.09
C PHE A 626 10.10 -19.25 -23.92
N LEU A 627 11.31 -19.02 -23.40
CA LEU A 627 11.83 -17.65 -23.21
C LEU A 627 12.03 -16.92 -24.55
N ALA A 628 12.63 -17.60 -25.54
CA ALA A 628 12.78 -17.04 -26.89
C ALA A 628 11.43 -16.68 -27.51
N LEU A 629 10.38 -17.47 -27.25
CA LEU A 629 9.03 -17.19 -27.72
C LEU A 629 8.41 -15.94 -27.11
N LEU A 630 8.70 -15.63 -25.84
CA LEU A 630 8.22 -14.40 -25.20
C LEU A 630 8.84 -13.16 -25.84
N GLU A 631 10.14 -13.19 -26.13
CA GLU A 631 10.84 -12.10 -26.84
C GLU A 631 10.25 -11.91 -28.25
N MET A 632 10.10 -13.01 -29.01
CA MET A 632 9.48 -12.97 -30.33
C MET A 632 8.05 -12.41 -30.28
N ASP A 633 7.25 -12.81 -29.30
CA ASP A 633 5.87 -12.34 -29.14
C ASP A 633 5.78 -10.83 -28.83
N ALA A 634 6.73 -10.30 -28.05
CA ALA A 634 6.80 -8.88 -27.76
C ALA A 634 7.12 -8.05 -29.02
N ASP A 635 8.03 -8.55 -29.87
CA ASP A 635 8.53 -7.82 -31.04
C ASP A 635 7.79 -8.12 -32.34
N VAL A 636 6.91 -9.12 -32.39
CA VAL A 636 6.31 -9.58 -33.67
C VAL A 636 5.53 -8.48 -34.40
N LYS A 637 4.85 -7.58 -33.67
CA LYS A 637 4.13 -6.46 -34.27
C LYS A 637 5.08 -5.44 -34.92
N LYS A 638 6.27 -5.26 -34.35
CA LYS A 638 7.30 -4.35 -34.87
C LYS A 638 8.07 -4.96 -36.04
N THR A 639 8.36 -6.25 -35.96
CA THR A 639 9.20 -6.96 -36.93
C THR A 639 8.43 -7.53 -38.12
N GLY A 640 7.13 -7.76 -37.98
CA GLY A 640 6.30 -8.45 -38.98
C GLY A 640 6.64 -9.94 -39.15
N ASN A 641 7.54 -10.50 -38.33
CA ASN A 641 8.08 -11.85 -38.49
C ASN A 641 7.17 -12.94 -37.88
N TYR A 642 5.89 -12.95 -38.28
CA TYR A 642 4.90 -13.91 -37.76
C TYR A 642 5.28 -15.38 -38.02
N LYS A 643 6.01 -15.67 -39.11
CA LYS A 643 6.46 -17.03 -39.43
C LYS A 643 7.37 -17.61 -38.35
N ILE A 644 8.38 -16.85 -37.91
CA ILE A 644 9.35 -17.32 -36.91
C ILE A 644 8.65 -17.56 -35.57
N LEU A 645 7.78 -16.63 -35.14
CA LEU A 645 6.98 -16.79 -33.94
C LEU A 645 6.12 -18.06 -34.00
N THR A 646 5.43 -18.25 -35.14
CA THR A 646 4.49 -19.36 -35.34
C THR A 646 5.20 -20.72 -35.40
N ASP A 647 6.30 -20.82 -36.15
CA ASP A 647 7.08 -22.05 -36.24
C ASP A 647 7.66 -22.42 -34.86
N THR A 648 8.20 -21.43 -34.15
CA THR A 648 8.80 -21.66 -32.83
C THR A 648 7.75 -22.08 -31.81
N LEU A 649 6.54 -21.50 -31.83
CA LEU A 649 5.47 -21.86 -30.88
C LEU A 649 4.91 -23.24 -31.21
N THR A 650 4.76 -23.54 -32.50
CA THR A 650 4.34 -24.87 -32.96
C THR A 650 5.32 -25.94 -32.50
N ASP A 651 6.62 -25.72 -32.68
CA ASP A 651 7.65 -26.67 -32.25
C ASP A 651 7.66 -26.84 -30.74
N TYR A 652 7.58 -25.74 -29.99
CA TYR A 652 7.51 -25.76 -28.53
C TYR A 652 6.31 -26.57 -28.01
N LEU A 653 5.10 -26.31 -28.52
CA LEU A 653 3.89 -27.02 -28.11
C LEU A 653 3.92 -28.49 -28.52
N ARG A 654 4.52 -28.81 -29.68
CA ARG A 654 4.66 -30.18 -30.18
C ARG A 654 5.61 -31.01 -29.34
N ASN A 655 6.71 -30.40 -28.87
CA ASN A 655 7.71 -31.09 -28.06
C ASN A 655 7.29 -31.21 -26.58
N GLY A 656 6.07 -30.77 -26.23
CA GLY A 656 5.54 -30.94 -24.88
C GLY A 656 5.82 -29.76 -23.95
N GLY A 657 6.09 -28.57 -24.49
CA GLY A 657 6.16 -27.34 -23.71
C GLY A 657 4.87 -27.06 -22.92
N THR A 658 5.02 -26.73 -21.64
CA THR A 658 3.90 -26.60 -20.67
C THR A 658 3.80 -25.24 -20.00
N SER A 659 4.76 -24.33 -20.23
CA SER A 659 4.83 -23.02 -19.58
C SER A 659 3.82 -21.99 -20.10
N PHE A 660 3.22 -22.17 -21.28
CA PHE A 660 2.17 -21.26 -21.76
C PHE A 660 0.79 -21.63 -21.23
N SER A 661 0.11 -20.67 -20.61
CA SER A 661 -1.32 -20.79 -20.28
C SER A 661 -2.19 -20.75 -21.54
N PRO A 662 -3.42 -21.30 -21.51
CA PRO A 662 -4.37 -21.19 -22.61
C PRO A 662 -4.62 -19.74 -23.03
N ALA A 663 -4.71 -18.82 -22.07
CA ALA A 663 -4.86 -17.39 -22.33
C ALA A 663 -3.67 -16.81 -23.12
N LYS A 664 -2.43 -17.21 -22.81
CA LYS A 664 -1.25 -16.73 -23.53
C LYS A 664 -1.17 -17.31 -24.95
N ILE A 665 -1.52 -18.59 -25.13
CA ILE A 665 -1.66 -19.20 -26.46
C ILE A 665 -2.71 -18.44 -27.28
N SER A 666 -3.85 -18.12 -26.68
CA SER A 666 -4.92 -17.32 -27.32
C SER A 666 -4.46 -15.91 -27.70
N SER A 667 -3.72 -15.22 -26.81
CA SER A 667 -3.14 -13.91 -27.09
C SER A 667 -2.18 -13.92 -28.28
N ILE A 668 -1.27 -14.91 -28.35
CA ILE A 668 -0.35 -15.06 -29.49
C ILE A 668 -1.13 -15.39 -30.77
N SER A 669 -2.10 -16.30 -30.68
CA SER A 669 -2.96 -16.68 -31.82
C SER A 669 -3.75 -15.50 -32.37
N LYS A 670 -4.25 -14.62 -31.50
CA LYS A 670 -4.92 -13.37 -31.89
C LYS A 670 -3.98 -12.43 -32.64
N LYS A 671 -2.72 -12.28 -32.21
CA LYS A 671 -1.72 -11.48 -32.95
C LYS A 671 -1.44 -12.05 -34.34
N VAL A 672 -1.34 -13.38 -34.48
CA VAL A 672 -1.18 -14.04 -35.78
C VAL A 672 -2.42 -13.81 -36.65
N PHE A 673 -3.61 -13.98 -36.10
CA PHE A 673 -4.88 -13.70 -36.77
C PHE A 673 -4.97 -12.27 -37.30
N GLU A 674 -4.63 -11.26 -36.49
CA GLU A 674 -4.67 -9.84 -36.87
C GLU A 674 -3.53 -9.47 -37.84
N GLY A 675 -2.37 -10.12 -37.70
CA GLY A 675 -1.13 -9.66 -38.29
C GLY A 675 -0.73 -10.27 -39.64
N THR A 676 -1.37 -11.37 -40.06
CA THR A 676 -1.05 -12.02 -41.34
C THR A 676 -2.29 -12.60 -42.04
N ASN A 677 -2.18 -12.75 -43.37
CA ASN A 677 -3.14 -13.48 -44.21
C ASN A 677 -2.54 -14.80 -44.75
N ASP A 678 -1.34 -15.19 -44.31
CA ASP A 678 -0.74 -16.47 -44.66
C ASP A 678 -1.56 -17.62 -44.05
N THR A 679 -2.24 -18.37 -44.92
CA THR A 679 -3.12 -19.47 -44.52
C THR A 679 -2.38 -20.57 -43.75
N THR A 680 -1.10 -20.79 -44.01
CA THR A 680 -0.28 -21.79 -43.31
C THR A 680 -0.13 -21.42 -41.83
N LEU A 681 0.20 -20.14 -41.58
CA LEU A 681 0.39 -19.64 -40.21
C LEU A 681 -0.95 -19.59 -39.45
N LEU A 682 -2.03 -19.22 -40.14
CA LEU A 682 -3.38 -19.22 -39.57
C LEU A 682 -3.84 -20.65 -39.20
N HIS A 683 -3.54 -21.66 -40.01
CA HIS A 683 -3.82 -23.06 -39.67
C HIS A 683 -2.99 -23.57 -38.49
N GLN A 684 -1.73 -23.12 -38.34
CA GLN A 684 -0.93 -23.43 -37.15
C GLN A 684 -1.56 -22.80 -35.90
N ALA A 685 -1.94 -21.52 -35.96
CA ALA A 685 -2.63 -20.84 -34.87
C ALA A 685 -3.95 -21.51 -34.50
N LEU A 686 -4.73 -21.95 -35.49
CA LEU A 686 -5.97 -22.70 -35.27
C LEU A 686 -5.73 -23.98 -34.45
N LYS A 687 -4.69 -24.77 -34.79
CA LYS A 687 -4.33 -25.99 -34.05
C LYS A 687 -3.91 -25.72 -32.62
N TRP A 688 -3.22 -24.61 -32.35
CA TRP A 688 -2.89 -24.24 -30.97
C TRP A 688 -4.17 -23.91 -30.19
N MET A 689 -5.12 -23.24 -30.85
CA MET A 689 -6.39 -22.88 -30.25
C MET A 689 -7.31 -24.06 -29.99
N GLU A 690 -7.30 -25.11 -30.82
CA GLU A 690 -7.98 -26.38 -30.51
C GLU A 690 -7.52 -26.91 -29.14
N LYS A 691 -6.19 -26.97 -28.92
CA LYS A 691 -5.61 -27.39 -27.64
C LYS A 691 -5.95 -26.43 -26.50
N ALA A 692 -5.87 -25.11 -26.73
CA ALA A 692 -6.13 -24.11 -25.71
C ALA A 692 -7.60 -24.11 -25.26
N VAL A 693 -8.55 -24.25 -26.18
CA VAL A 693 -9.99 -24.36 -25.89
C VAL A 693 -10.31 -25.65 -25.13
N ASP A 694 -9.64 -26.76 -25.46
CA ASP A 694 -9.81 -28.02 -24.70
C ASP A 694 -9.22 -27.94 -23.30
N MET A 695 -8.12 -27.19 -23.10
CA MET A 695 -7.56 -26.93 -21.78
C MET A 695 -8.45 -26.00 -20.94
N GLU A 696 -9.00 -24.95 -21.54
CA GLU A 696 -9.80 -23.95 -20.85
C GLU A 696 -10.87 -23.33 -21.76
N ARG A 697 -12.12 -23.63 -21.43
CA ARG A 697 -13.32 -23.16 -22.14
C ARG A 697 -13.84 -21.87 -21.52
N ASN A 698 -13.51 -20.73 -22.12
CA ASN A 698 -14.04 -19.42 -21.73
C ASN A 698 -14.33 -18.55 -22.98
N SER A 699 -14.97 -17.40 -22.78
CA SER A 699 -15.34 -16.48 -23.87
C SER A 699 -14.13 -16.07 -24.72
N PHE A 700 -12.99 -15.81 -24.09
CA PHE A 700 -11.77 -15.36 -24.76
C PHE A 700 -11.14 -16.44 -25.66
N THR A 701 -10.94 -17.66 -25.15
CA THR A 701 -10.35 -18.76 -25.96
C THR A 701 -11.26 -19.16 -27.11
N MET A 702 -12.58 -19.24 -26.87
CA MET A 702 -13.55 -19.59 -27.90
C MET A 702 -13.69 -18.52 -28.97
N SER A 703 -13.68 -17.24 -28.61
CA SER A 703 -13.77 -16.13 -29.57
C SER A 703 -12.57 -16.07 -30.52
N THR A 704 -11.34 -16.24 -30.00
CA THR A 704 -10.14 -16.29 -30.85
C THR A 704 -10.19 -17.50 -31.80
N TYR A 705 -10.65 -18.66 -31.30
CA TYR A 705 -10.81 -19.86 -32.12
C TYR A 705 -11.84 -19.66 -33.25
N ALA A 706 -12.99 -19.08 -32.93
CA ALA A 706 -14.03 -18.73 -33.90
C ALA A 706 -13.53 -17.76 -34.98
N ASN A 707 -12.78 -16.73 -34.60
CA ASN A 707 -12.20 -15.77 -35.55
C ASN A 707 -11.21 -16.42 -36.53
N LEU A 708 -10.38 -17.35 -36.06
CA LEU A 708 -9.47 -18.11 -36.92
C LEU A 708 -10.24 -19.01 -37.90
N LEU A 709 -11.25 -19.73 -37.42
CA LEU A 709 -12.14 -20.53 -38.29
C LEU A 709 -12.78 -19.67 -39.37
N TYR A 710 -13.28 -18.50 -38.98
CA TYR A 710 -13.96 -17.57 -39.89
C TYR A 710 -13.01 -17.04 -40.97
N LYS A 711 -11.80 -16.60 -40.58
CA LYS A 711 -10.78 -16.10 -41.51
C LYS A 711 -10.25 -17.18 -42.46
N LEU A 712 -10.25 -18.44 -42.03
CA LEU A 712 -9.92 -19.61 -42.85
C LEU A 712 -11.08 -20.12 -43.71
N GLY A 713 -12.24 -19.46 -43.68
CA GLY A 713 -13.39 -19.78 -44.52
C GLY A 713 -14.37 -20.81 -43.94
N ASN A 714 -14.14 -21.33 -42.73
CA ASN A 714 -15.07 -22.22 -42.05
C ASN A 714 -16.15 -21.43 -41.28
N LYS A 715 -17.00 -20.75 -42.04
CA LYS A 715 -17.97 -19.77 -41.50
C LYS A 715 -19.03 -20.39 -40.58
N GLU A 716 -19.53 -21.57 -40.93
CA GLU A 716 -20.60 -22.22 -40.16
C GLU A 716 -20.11 -22.61 -38.75
N GLU A 717 -18.92 -23.23 -38.68
CA GLU A 717 -18.35 -23.64 -37.40
C GLU A 717 -17.90 -22.43 -36.58
N ALA A 718 -17.37 -21.40 -37.22
CA ALA A 718 -17.02 -20.14 -36.55
C ALA A 718 -18.21 -19.51 -35.82
N LEU A 719 -19.38 -19.45 -36.46
CA LEU A 719 -20.60 -18.92 -35.83
C LEU A 719 -21.01 -19.72 -34.60
N LYS A 720 -20.92 -21.06 -34.64
CA LYS A 720 -21.24 -21.92 -33.48
C LYS A 720 -20.31 -21.66 -32.29
N TRP A 721 -19.02 -21.41 -32.55
CA TRP A 721 -18.05 -21.12 -31.48
C TRP A 721 -18.16 -19.69 -30.97
N MET A 722 -18.45 -18.72 -31.84
CA MET A 722 -18.69 -17.34 -31.41
C MET A 722 -19.95 -17.24 -30.54
N ASP A 723 -20.98 -18.02 -30.84
CA ASP A 723 -22.22 -18.05 -30.05
C ASP A 723 -21.95 -18.52 -28.61
N LYS A 724 -21.20 -19.62 -28.47
CA LYS A 724 -20.74 -20.09 -27.16
C LYS A 724 -19.89 -19.04 -26.43
N ALA A 725 -19.05 -18.31 -27.16
CA ALA A 725 -18.21 -17.25 -26.59
C ALA A 725 -19.05 -16.09 -26.03
N VAL A 726 -20.09 -15.66 -26.76
CA VAL A 726 -21.06 -14.64 -26.30
C VAL A 726 -21.78 -15.13 -25.05
N VAL A 727 -22.32 -16.36 -25.06
CA VAL A 727 -23.06 -16.93 -23.91
C VAL A 727 -22.20 -17.03 -22.65
N LEU A 728 -20.92 -17.37 -22.80
CA LEU A 728 -19.98 -17.48 -21.68
C LEU A 728 -19.35 -16.15 -21.26
N ALA A 729 -19.54 -15.08 -22.03
CA ALA A 729 -18.98 -13.78 -21.68
C ALA A 729 -19.73 -13.15 -20.49
N PRO A 730 -19.01 -12.45 -19.59
CA PRO A 730 -19.66 -11.60 -18.59
C PRO A 730 -20.65 -10.63 -19.25
N GLU A 731 -21.77 -10.35 -18.59
CA GLU A 731 -22.83 -9.48 -19.13
C GLU A 731 -22.32 -8.13 -19.65
N SER A 732 -21.33 -7.55 -18.99
CA SER A 732 -20.69 -6.29 -19.39
C SER A 732 -19.88 -6.38 -20.68
N GLU A 733 -19.40 -7.57 -21.05
CA GLU A 733 -18.55 -7.80 -22.23
C GLU A 733 -19.32 -8.42 -23.40
N GLN A 734 -20.50 -9.00 -23.16
CA GLN A 734 -21.35 -9.59 -24.20
C GLN A 734 -21.54 -8.70 -25.44
N PRO A 735 -21.75 -7.36 -25.31
CA PRO A 735 -21.87 -6.48 -26.46
C PRO A 735 -20.66 -6.54 -27.41
N ASP A 736 -19.44 -6.66 -26.88
CA ASP A 736 -18.22 -6.70 -27.70
C ASP A 736 -18.14 -7.97 -28.53
N TYR A 737 -18.48 -9.13 -27.94
CA TYR A 737 -18.53 -10.40 -28.66
C TYR A 737 -19.71 -10.43 -29.66
N GLN A 738 -20.83 -9.80 -29.32
CA GLN A 738 -21.99 -9.69 -30.20
C GLN A 738 -21.67 -8.89 -31.46
N VAL A 739 -20.89 -7.81 -31.35
CA VAL A 739 -20.42 -7.03 -32.52
C VAL A 739 -19.62 -7.91 -33.48
N VAL A 740 -18.77 -8.80 -32.96
CA VAL A 740 -18.00 -9.74 -33.79
C VAL A 740 -18.91 -10.79 -34.43
N MET A 741 -19.87 -11.34 -33.66
CA MET A 741 -20.88 -12.26 -34.17
C MET A 741 -21.67 -11.65 -35.34
N ASP A 742 -22.16 -10.41 -35.18
CA ASP A 742 -22.95 -9.72 -36.19
C ASP A 742 -22.15 -9.51 -37.48
N LYS A 743 -20.86 -9.17 -37.37
CA LYS A 743 -19.96 -9.08 -38.54
C LYS A 743 -19.81 -10.42 -39.25
N MET A 744 -19.61 -11.51 -38.50
CA MET A 744 -19.50 -12.85 -39.08
C MET A 744 -20.79 -13.26 -39.82
N GLN A 745 -21.96 -12.96 -39.24
CA GLN A 745 -23.26 -13.26 -39.86
C GLN A 745 -23.49 -12.46 -41.15
N LYS A 746 -23.02 -11.20 -41.20
CA LYS A 746 -23.09 -10.34 -42.39
C LYS A 746 -22.04 -10.70 -43.45
N GLY A 747 -21.13 -11.63 -43.16
CA GLY A 747 -20.04 -11.99 -44.07
C GLY A 747 -18.92 -10.95 -44.12
N GLU A 748 -18.86 -10.04 -43.14
CA GLU A 748 -17.86 -8.97 -43.03
C GLU A 748 -16.58 -9.48 -42.37
N ASN A 749 -15.46 -8.78 -42.58
CA ASN A 749 -14.20 -9.09 -41.90
C ASN A 749 -14.28 -8.72 -40.41
N THR A 750 -13.72 -9.57 -39.55
CA THR A 750 -13.61 -9.34 -38.10
C THR A 750 -12.22 -8.85 -37.67
N TRP A 751 -11.31 -8.68 -38.63
CA TRP A 751 -9.96 -8.14 -38.44
C TRP A 751 -9.77 -6.83 -39.22
N PRO A 752 -8.75 -6.01 -38.88
CA PRO A 752 -8.44 -4.75 -39.54
C PRO A 752 -8.13 -4.86 -41.03
#